data_AF-A0A2G6J7B0-F1
#
_entry.id   AF-A0A2G6J7B0-F1
#
_cell.length_a   1.000
_cell.length_b   1.000
_cell.length_c   1.000
_cell.angle_alpha   90.00
_cell.angle_beta   90.00
_cell.angle_gamma   90.00
#
_symmetry.space_group_name_H-M   'P 1'
#
loop_
_entity.id
_entity.type
_entity.pdbx_description
1 polymer ?
#
loop_
_entity_poly.entity_id
_entity_poly.type
_entity_poly.pdbx_seq_one_letter_code
_entity_poly.pdbx_strand_id
1 'polypeptide(L)'
;MVIVYLLWPRPYCKSALDDYGIKVPICPDGRVRQVLSIRGDRLRRGGKGRLSLRAHALYTVAKADEVARVVIPKLSATLFWVDASGKETPLKAEHPPQKPREKVWHESWASIWTHVTLPEGLPDGDYKLRAKVETKVGKGQVDLPLALYAPARIHVLTDRPLYKPGNRIKFRALVVRARDLAPLDHRPGRWIVRDSQARVLLEEKAPAGEWGVVAGDFLLDKRAAKGRWTITWESGKDKGATHVQVEPFTLPRYRVTATPRRPFYRAGDKPVVDGAVIYSSGAPVQNAKIELRWSVSGAWPPPTSWTEKLLPKKATTNQAGRFTLQLPEVPKDLQGKVWLSAHLAAIDPAGDRVTGLTSVLLSADAISVSAFTPLADEGLVGGSNNRLYLRVTSADGSPLPNTKIKVRKAWLSTGEGIDATLDEDSVARIQLDPGAPVNVIIPPRPVRRSQRRYRAVRRTRARDLIADQDALLADQVELDRWLALVAPCGKWSSSGDREAKLAISVSAAGAIGTAAARGALSRCVLDKVRRRRLPKGRQRLYALTFRFREPRLPRLEPSITVAIGDTFPSGFSSMVQLAARDARDCLPKGVSGDLPRLLSWRVAKKSKRPTWSWVPDPNAKGTAVPKGIEACVLARLRKLGLDDASDQETLGVVRYTLSAPSGPGRRDKPRPTIMKGYELLVSALGKDGKALGQTKLRMKPGRIPRISMRAEPVLAQAGGKVTVRLLRGPRFRAQLPRQIHVVHFGERTVIKLPKKAKAGTYSYTIPKGKKGWFAFEALGKRALVFVRSEDDLSVEVKPQRPRYAPGDTAKLVLQTRLGKRGAQAAVGLFGVDESLAQLHPLPGADALRSLRHTIAMRGKAFGVLEAQALALGRVRGSFAAEATVLRVSTVPKLKELDVVISAEAQTRFDPNAKLTDRFYTVLAELHRQARAWEKTAPKNQKMTPKLMASLWKKALDACLARHKKVVDAFGRKLRLHRLPGDLLALTDPRQVVLVGTRLPEDVENWSRWVQRRRP
;
A
#
# COMPACT_ATOMS: atom_id res chain seq x y z
N MET A 1 -65.00 -59.40 42.76
CA MET A 1 -63.93 -58.39 42.96
C MET A 1 -63.06 -58.41 41.70
N VAL A 2 -63.33 -57.51 40.75
CA VAL A 2 -62.68 -57.43 39.42
C VAL A 2 -61.83 -56.16 39.37
N ILE A 3 -60.55 -56.30 39.05
CA ILE A 3 -59.57 -55.21 38.98
C ILE A 3 -59.74 -54.48 37.63
N VAL A 4 -60.11 -53.20 37.71
CA VAL A 4 -60.14 -52.24 36.62
C VAL A 4 -58.77 -51.55 36.56
N TYR A 5 -58.01 -51.78 35.48
CA TYR A 5 -56.88 -50.93 35.09
C TYR A 5 -57.28 -50.18 33.81
N LEU A 6 -57.84 -48.98 33.98
CA LEU A 6 -58.28 -48.09 32.90
C LEU A 6 -57.18 -47.07 32.54
N LEU A 7 -56.58 -47.28 31.36
CA LEU A 7 -56.26 -46.30 30.32
C LEU A 7 -55.76 -44.89 30.73
N TRP A 8 -54.43 -44.73 30.81
CA TRP A 8 -53.78 -43.44 30.47
C TRP A 8 -53.46 -43.39 28.96
N PRO A 9 -53.79 -42.30 28.23
CA PRO A 9 -53.45 -42.17 26.83
C PRO A 9 -51.92 -42.13 26.66
N ARG A 10 -51.38 -43.02 25.81
CA ARG A 10 -49.94 -43.01 25.49
C ARG A 10 -49.58 -41.65 24.88
N PRO A 11 -48.52 -40.95 25.34
CA PRO A 11 -48.20 -39.60 24.88
C PRO A 11 -47.60 -39.54 23.45
N TYR A 12 -47.69 -40.63 22.68
CA TYR A 12 -47.10 -40.74 21.35
C TYR A 12 -47.88 -41.68 20.43
N CYS A 13 -47.82 -41.40 19.13
CA CYS A 13 -48.40 -42.20 18.06
C CYS A 13 -47.70 -43.57 17.93
N LYS A 14 -48.45 -44.67 18.05
CA LYS A 14 -47.93 -46.03 17.93
C LYS A 14 -47.48 -46.37 16.51
N SER A 15 -48.28 -46.06 15.48
CA SER A 15 -47.92 -46.36 14.08
C SER A 15 -46.65 -45.62 13.64
N ALA A 16 -46.44 -44.39 14.10
CA ALA A 16 -45.21 -43.64 13.81
C ALA A 16 -43.96 -44.30 14.39
N LEU A 17 -44.08 -44.93 15.57
CA LEU A 17 -42.99 -45.66 16.21
C LEU A 17 -42.72 -47.00 15.53
N ASP A 18 -43.78 -47.73 15.17
CA ASP A 18 -43.68 -49.06 14.56
C ASP A 18 -43.12 -48.95 13.13
N ASP A 19 -43.73 -48.12 12.29
CA ASP A 19 -43.43 -47.99 10.86
C ASP A 19 -42.14 -47.18 10.59
N TYR A 20 -41.92 -46.11 11.36
CA TYR A 20 -40.85 -45.14 11.07
C TYR A 20 -39.82 -45.00 12.19
N GLY A 21 -40.05 -45.59 13.36
CA GLY A 21 -39.14 -45.52 14.50
C GLY A 21 -39.09 -44.15 15.18
N ILE A 22 -40.09 -43.30 15.01
CA ILE A 22 -40.13 -41.93 15.56
C ILE A 22 -41.19 -41.79 16.66
N LYS A 23 -40.87 -41.05 17.71
CA LYS A 23 -41.81 -40.72 18.80
C LYS A 23 -42.38 -39.33 18.56
N VAL A 24 -43.65 -39.25 18.18
CA VAL A 24 -44.35 -37.99 17.89
C VAL A 24 -45.72 -38.00 18.58
N PRO A 25 -46.23 -36.86 19.06
CA PRO A 25 -47.49 -36.79 19.80
C PRO A 25 -48.72 -37.05 18.90
N ILE A 26 -48.63 -36.70 17.62
CA ILE A 26 -49.71 -36.85 16.63
C ILE A 26 -49.21 -37.72 15.47
N CYS A 27 -50.03 -38.66 15.02
CA CYS A 27 -49.67 -39.56 13.91
C CYS A 27 -49.47 -38.80 12.60
N PRO A 28 -48.41 -39.10 11.82
CA PRO A 28 -48.24 -38.59 10.47
C PRO A 28 -49.45 -38.90 9.58
N ASP A 29 -49.97 -37.87 8.92
CA ASP A 29 -50.87 -37.99 7.79
C ASP A 29 -50.01 -38.07 6.52
N GLY A 30 -50.06 -39.20 5.80
CA GLY A 30 -49.23 -39.47 4.61
C GLY A 30 -47.90 -40.16 4.90
N ARG A 31 -47.07 -40.28 3.87
CA ARG A 31 -45.73 -40.92 3.93
C ARG A 31 -44.71 -39.98 4.54
N VAL A 32 -44.03 -40.44 5.57
CA VAL A 32 -42.87 -39.73 6.15
C VAL A 32 -41.72 -39.66 5.15
N ARG A 33 -41.01 -38.52 5.12
CA ARG A 33 -39.83 -38.30 4.27
C ARG A 33 -38.60 -38.14 5.13
N GLN A 34 -37.45 -38.58 4.65
CA GLN A 34 -36.19 -38.40 5.38
C GLN A 34 -35.33 -37.31 4.77
N VAL A 35 -34.66 -36.56 5.66
CA VAL A 35 -33.60 -35.61 5.33
C VAL A 35 -32.37 -35.96 6.15
N LEU A 36 -31.25 -36.13 5.45
CA LEU A 36 -29.98 -36.52 6.04
C LEU A 36 -29.08 -35.30 6.14
N SER A 37 -28.39 -35.16 7.26
CA SER A 37 -27.32 -34.18 7.48
C SER A 37 -26.02 -34.91 7.84
N ILE A 38 -24.93 -34.46 7.26
CA ILE A 38 -23.58 -34.93 7.51
C ILE A 38 -22.69 -33.75 7.89
N ARG A 39 -21.85 -33.94 8.89
CA ARG A 39 -20.84 -32.96 9.29
C ARG A 39 -19.51 -33.65 9.52
N GLY A 40 -18.48 -33.18 8.83
CA GLY A 40 -17.09 -33.56 9.03
C GLY A 40 -16.36 -32.46 9.79
N ASP A 41 -15.62 -32.83 10.83
CA ASP A 41 -14.77 -31.93 11.60
C ASP A 41 -13.30 -32.38 11.51
N ARG A 42 -12.42 -31.46 11.12
CA ARG A 42 -10.97 -31.67 11.03
C ARG A 42 -10.51 -32.79 10.08
N LEU A 43 -11.20 -32.99 8.96
CA LEU A 43 -10.82 -33.94 7.92
C LEU A 43 -9.54 -33.50 7.19
N ARG A 44 -8.59 -34.41 6.96
CA ARG A 44 -7.33 -34.16 6.21
C ARG A 44 -6.72 -35.47 5.70
N ARG A 45 -5.82 -35.44 4.71
CA ARG A 45 -5.09 -36.63 4.24
C ARG A 45 -4.22 -37.23 5.35
N GLY A 46 -4.22 -38.55 5.47
CA GLY A 46 -3.44 -39.31 6.46
C GLY A 46 -3.80 -39.03 7.93
N GLY A 47 -4.79 -38.18 8.21
CA GLY A 47 -5.16 -37.77 9.56
C GLY A 47 -6.58 -38.14 9.94
N LYS A 48 -6.77 -38.56 11.18
CA LYS A 48 -8.09 -38.82 11.75
C LYS A 48 -8.89 -37.53 11.89
N GLY A 49 -10.04 -37.47 11.24
CA GLY A 49 -11.08 -36.47 11.47
C GLY A 49 -12.36 -37.13 12.00
N ARG A 50 -13.30 -36.33 12.49
CA ARG A 50 -14.59 -36.81 13.02
C ARG A 50 -15.67 -36.61 11.97
N LEU A 51 -16.53 -37.61 11.79
CA LEU A 51 -17.71 -37.53 10.96
C LEU A 51 -18.95 -37.78 11.82
N SER A 52 -19.98 -36.94 11.65
CA SER A 52 -21.26 -37.07 12.33
C SER A 52 -22.40 -37.07 11.32
N LEU A 53 -23.37 -37.94 11.55
CA LEU A 53 -24.54 -38.16 10.71
C LEU A 53 -25.80 -38.05 11.56
N ARG A 54 -26.80 -37.38 11.01
CA ARG A 54 -28.12 -37.24 11.62
C ARG A 54 -29.19 -37.37 10.55
N ALA A 55 -30.27 -38.06 10.89
CA ALA A 55 -31.42 -38.23 10.01
C ALA A 55 -32.65 -37.61 10.67
N HIS A 56 -33.43 -36.88 9.88
CA HIS A 56 -34.68 -36.27 10.31
C HIS A 56 -35.84 -36.81 9.48
N ALA A 57 -36.93 -37.15 10.16
CA ALA A 57 -38.21 -37.41 9.55
C ALA A 57 -38.97 -36.09 9.40
N LEU A 58 -39.38 -35.80 8.17
CA LEU A 58 -40.32 -34.76 7.79
C LEU A 58 -41.69 -35.40 7.60
N TYR A 59 -42.69 -34.85 8.27
CA TYR A 59 -44.05 -35.37 8.25
C TYR A 59 -45.07 -34.23 8.41
N THR A 60 -46.32 -34.52 8.10
CA THR A 60 -47.44 -33.58 8.20
C THR A 60 -48.52 -34.18 9.08
N VAL A 61 -49.28 -33.35 9.80
CA VAL A 61 -50.37 -33.82 10.69
C VAL A 61 -51.75 -33.30 10.29
N ALA A 62 -51.83 -32.25 9.46
CA ALA A 62 -53.10 -31.68 9.00
C ALA A 62 -52.99 -31.01 7.62
N LYS A 63 -52.20 -29.94 7.49
CA LYS A 63 -52.04 -29.15 6.26
C LYS A 63 -50.80 -29.55 5.44
N ALA A 64 -50.67 -29.09 4.20
CA ALA A 64 -49.54 -29.43 3.32
C ALA A 64 -48.33 -28.48 3.43
N ASP A 65 -48.55 -27.26 3.90
CA ASP A 65 -47.51 -26.24 4.18
C ASP A 65 -46.85 -26.43 5.56
N GLU A 66 -47.61 -26.89 6.56
CA GLU A 66 -47.11 -27.16 7.90
C GLU A 66 -46.36 -28.50 7.97
N VAL A 67 -45.05 -28.48 7.68
CA VAL A 67 -44.17 -29.65 7.78
C VAL A 67 -43.48 -29.69 9.14
N ALA A 68 -43.81 -30.71 9.94
CA ALA A 68 -43.14 -31.00 11.19
C ALA A 68 -41.85 -31.80 10.94
N ARG A 69 -40.85 -31.59 11.82
CA ARG A 69 -39.54 -32.26 11.77
C ARG A 69 -39.27 -32.93 13.10
N VAL A 70 -38.91 -34.22 13.08
CA VAL A 70 -38.44 -34.97 14.26
C VAL A 70 -37.17 -35.72 13.90
N VAL A 71 -36.31 -35.98 14.89
CA VAL A 71 -35.07 -36.75 14.64
C VAL A 71 -35.38 -38.24 14.63
N ILE A 72 -34.75 -38.98 13.72
CA ILE A 72 -34.84 -40.44 13.67
C ILE A 72 -33.75 -41.00 14.60
N PRO A 73 -34.12 -41.75 15.67
CA PRO A 73 -33.17 -42.12 16.72
C PRO A 73 -32.20 -43.23 16.32
N LYS A 74 -32.59 -44.12 15.39
CA LYS A 74 -31.79 -45.27 14.93
C LYS A 74 -31.46 -45.13 13.46
N LEU A 75 -30.18 -45.14 13.12
CA LEU A 75 -29.70 -45.13 11.73
C LEU A 75 -28.37 -45.87 11.61
N SER A 76 -28.11 -46.47 10.45
CA SER A 76 -26.82 -47.07 10.08
C SER A 76 -26.26 -46.38 8.84
N ALA A 77 -24.94 -46.41 8.66
CA ALA A 77 -24.30 -45.74 7.54
C ALA A 77 -23.07 -46.48 7.00
N THR A 78 -22.90 -46.42 5.68
CA THR A 78 -21.67 -46.83 4.97
C THR A 78 -21.08 -45.62 4.26
N LEU A 79 -19.75 -45.52 4.29
CA LEU A 79 -19.02 -44.33 3.85
C LEU A 79 -18.22 -44.63 2.58
N PHE A 80 -18.27 -43.69 1.64
CA PHE A 80 -17.56 -43.76 0.38
C PHE A 80 -16.86 -42.43 0.11
N TRP A 81 -15.66 -42.52 -0.43
CA TRP A 81 -14.98 -41.44 -1.11
C TRP A 81 -15.41 -41.42 -2.58
N VAL A 82 -15.71 -40.24 -3.12
CA VAL A 82 -16.10 -40.06 -4.52
C VAL A 82 -15.15 -39.08 -5.19
N ASP A 83 -14.50 -39.52 -6.26
CA ASP A 83 -13.59 -38.68 -7.04
C ASP A 83 -14.32 -37.80 -8.08
N ALA A 84 -13.55 -36.97 -8.78
CA ALA A 84 -14.08 -36.07 -9.80
C ALA A 84 -14.72 -36.80 -11.00
N SER A 85 -14.38 -38.06 -11.24
CA SER A 85 -15.00 -38.92 -12.27
C SER A 85 -16.29 -39.60 -11.78
N GLY A 86 -16.59 -39.50 -10.48
CA GLY A 86 -17.74 -40.13 -9.84
C GLY A 86 -17.48 -41.54 -9.33
N LYS A 87 -16.23 -42.04 -9.37
CA LYS A 87 -15.87 -43.37 -8.87
C LYS A 87 -15.96 -43.42 -7.35
N GLU A 88 -16.67 -44.42 -6.83
CA GLU A 88 -16.85 -44.63 -5.39
C GLU A 88 -15.79 -45.60 -4.83
N THR A 89 -15.09 -45.20 -3.78
CA THR A 89 -14.14 -46.03 -3.03
C THR A 89 -14.58 -46.15 -1.57
N PRO A 90 -14.77 -47.36 -1.01
CA PRO A 90 -15.19 -47.53 0.38
C PRO A 90 -14.21 -46.88 1.39
N LEU A 91 -14.76 -46.19 2.40
CA LEU A 91 -14.01 -45.63 3.52
C LEU A 91 -14.32 -46.40 4.80
N LYS A 92 -13.29 -46.82 5.53
CA LYS A 92 -13.44 -47.51 6.81
C LYS A 92 -13.74 -46.50 7.92
N ALA A 93 -14.78 -46.78 8.69
CA ALA A 93 -15.03 -46.10 9.96
C ALA A 93 -14.03 -46.61 11.02
N GLU A 94 -13.57 -45.75 11.91
CA GLU A 94 -12.50 -46.04 12.87
C GLU A 94 -12.83 -45.64 14.31
N HIS A 95 -12.13 -46.29 15.25
CA HIS A 95 -12.18 -45.99 16.69
C HIS A 95 -11.61 -44.60 17.04
N PRO A 96 -12.04 -44.01 18.18
CA PRO A 96 -11.46 -42.79 18.73
C PRO A 96 -9.95 -42.93 18.99
N PRO A 97 -9.14 -41.87 18.75
CA PRO A 97 -7.69 -41.93 18.96
C PRO A 97 -7.26 -42.32 20.38
N GLN A 98 -8.11 -42.03 21.37
CA GLN A 98 -7.82 -42.25 22.79
C GLN A 98 -8.34 -43.61 23.31
N LYS A 99 -9.18 -44.33 22.55
CA LYS A 99 -9.89 -45.52 23.02
C LYS A 99 -10.13 -46.56 21.90
N PRO A 100 -9.13 -47.41 21.58
CA PRO A 100 -9.17 -48.32 20.42
C PRO A 100 -10.06 -49.56 20.57
N ARG A 101 -10.68 -49.81 21.75
CA ARG A 101 -11.54 -50.97 22.03
C ARG A 101 -13.05 -50.66 22.05
N GLU A 102 -13.45 -49.40 21.85
CA GLU A 102 -14.88 -49.02 21.83
C GLU A 102 -15.54 -49.40 20.50
N LYS A 103 -16.86 -49.20 20.36
CA LYS A 103 -17.54 -49.37 19.06
C LYS A 103 -17.02 -48.34 18.04
N VAL A 104 -16.91 -48.73 16.77
CA VAL A 104 -16.51 -47.85 15.67
C VAL A 104 -17.50 -46.71 15.42
N TRP A 105 -18.79 -46.99 15.60
CA TRP A 105 -19.86 -46.01 15.56
C TRP A 105 -20.37 -45.74 16.98
N HIS A 106 -20.43 -44.47 17.33
CA HIS A 106 -20.93 -44.01 18.62
C HIS A 106 -22.24 -43.26 18.43
N GLU A 107 -23.21 -43.55 19.28
CA GLU A 107 -24.50 -42.88 19.29
C GLU A 107 -24.47 -41.72 20.28
N SER A 108 -24.97 -40.56 19.88
CA SER A 108 -25.10 -39.38 20.73
C SER A 108 -26.37 -38.63 20.36
N TRP A 109 -27.32 -38.57 21.29
CA TRP A 109 -28.57 -37.79 21.23
C TRP A 109 -29.09 -37.56 19.80
N ALA A 110 -29.59 -38.65 19.21
CA ALA A 110 -30.20 -38.69 17.88
C ALA A 110 -29.24 -38.36 16.70
N SER A 111 -27.96 -38.68 16.86
CA SER A 111 -26.95 -38.72 15.81
C SER A 111 -25.99 -39.88 16.02
N ILE A 112 -25.32 -40.32 14.96
CA ILE A 112 -24.18 -41.24 15.06
C ILE A 112 -22.91 -40.52 14.63
N TRP A 113 -21.78 -40.87 15.21
CA TRP A 113 -20.50 -40.33 14.80
C TRP A 113 -19.41 -41.39 14.82
N THR A 114 -18.37 -41.18 14.01
CA THR A 114 -17.20 -42.05 13.90
C THR A 114 -15.97 -41.22 13.55
N HIS A 115 -14.78 -41.82 13.63
CA HIS A 115 -13.57 -41.24 13.05
C HIS A 115 -13.32 -41.82 11.65
N VAL A 116 -12.74 -41.01 10.78
CA VAL A 116 -12.34 -41.41 9.43
C VAL A 116 -10.96 -40.86 9.11
N THR A 117 -10.18 -41.63 8.37
CA THR A 117 -8.88 -41.21 7.82
C THR A 117 -8.98 -41.16 6.31
N LEU A 118 -8.67 -40.00 5.71
CA LEU A 118 -8.59 -39.88 4.25
C LEU A 118 -7.25 -40.47 3.78
N PRO A 119 -7.19 -41.16 2.62
CA PRO A 119 -5.93 -41.70 2.10
C PRO A 119 -4.86 -40.60 1.94
N GLU A 120 -3.62 -40.92 2.30
CA GLU A 120 -2.51 -39.95 2.30
C GLU A 120 -2.12 -39.47 0.89
N GLY A 121 -2.16 -40.37 -0.10
CA GLY A 121 -1.73 -40.12 -1.48
C GLY A 121 -2.80 -39.50 -2.40
N LEU A 122 -3.90 -38.96 -1.88
CA LEU A 122 -4.93 -38.34 -2.73
C LEU A 122 -4.38 -37.07 -3.43
N PRO A 123 -4.47 -36.96 -4.77
CA PRO A 123 -4.04 -35.74 -5.46
C PRO A 123 -4.91 -34.54 -5.09
N ASP A 124 -4.46 -33.34 -5.46
CA ASP A 124 -5.26 -32.12 -5.27
C ASP A 124 -6.51 -32.13 -6.16
N GLY A 125 -7.66 -31.78 -5.59
CA GLY A 125 -8.92 -31.79 -6.33
C GLY A 125 -10.16 -31.58 -5.47
N ASP A 126 -11.30 -31.52 -6.15
CA ASP A 126 -12.62 -31.47 -5.54
C ASP A 126 -13.23 -32.86 -5.48
N TYR A 127 -13.58 -33.28 -4.27
CA TYR A 127 -14.07 -34.62 -3.98
C TYR A 127 -15.36 -34.56 -3.18
N LYS A 128 -16.00 -35.72 -2.98
CA LYS A 128 -17.15 -35.85 -2.08
C LYS A 128 -16.94 -37.02 -1.14
N LEU A 129 -17.36 -36.86 0.12
CA LEU A 129 -17.57 -37.98 1.02
C LEU A 129 -19.06 -38.28 1.05
N ARG A 130 -19.42 -39.44 0.50
CA ARG A 130 -20.80 -39.92 0.41
C ARG A 130 -21.09 -40.85 1.57
N ALA A 131 -22.15 -40.55 2.32
CA ALA A 131 -22.71 -41.46 3.30
C ALA A 131 -24.02 -42.05 2.75
N LYS A 132 -24.06 -43.37 2.57
CA LYS A 132 -25.30 -44.11 2.30
C LYS A 132 -25.89 -44.53 3.64
N VAL A 133 -27.06 -44.01 3.96
CA VAL A 133 -27.71 -44.12 5.28
C VAL A 133 -28.97 -44.98 5.15
N GLU A 134 -29.16 -45.89 6.10
CA GLU A 134 -30.38 -46.68 6.22
C GLU A 134 -31.10 -46.34 7.54
N THR A 135 -32.40 -46.08 7.43
CA THR A 135 -33.30 -45.85 8.56
C THR A 135 -34.57 -46.68 8.38
N LYS A 136 -35.44 -46.75 9.40
CA LYS A 136 -36.78 -47.32 9.26
C LYS A 136 -37.63 -46.59 8.20
N VAL A 137 -37.37 -45.30 7.94
CA VAL A 137 -38.07 -44.53 6.89
C VAL A 137 -37.62 -44.94 5.48
N GLY A 138 -36.38 -45.44 5.33
CA GLY A 138 -35.85 -45.97 4.08
C GLY A 138 -34.37 -45.67 3.85
N LYS A 139 -33.88 -45.97 2.64
CA LYS A 139 -32.49 -45.71 2.23
C LYS A 139 -32.32 -44.29 1.70
N GLY A 140 -31.19 -43.67 1.98
CA GLY A 140 -30.85 -42.32 1.51
C GLY A 140 -29.35 -42.12 1.37
N GLN A 141 -28.96 -41.04 0.70
CA GLN A 141 -27.56 -40.68 0.52
C GLN A 141 -27.35 -39.19 0.75
N VAL A 142 -26.20 -38.82 1.32
CA VAL A 142 -25.78 -37.43 1.49
C VAL A 142 -24.30 -37.28 1.12
N ASP A 143 -23.99 -36.25 0.33
CA ASP A 143 -22.65 -35.95 -0.14
C ASP A 143 -22.10 -34.73 0.60
N LEU A 144 -20.97 -34.91 1.28
CA LEU A 144 -20.19 -33.83 1.87
C LEU A 144 -19.11 -33.38 0.87
N PRO A 145 -19.16 -32.17 0.31
CA PRO A 145 -18.12 -31.68 -0.60
C PRO A 145 -16.81 -31.44 0.15
N LEU A 146 -15.70 -31.94 -0.40
CA LEU A 146 -14.37 -31.89 0.18
C LEU A 146 -13.36 -31.38 -0.86
N ALA A 147 -13.05 -30.08 -0.79
CA ALA A 147 -12.04 -29.44 -1.63
C ALA A 147 -10.64 -29.65 -1.02
N LEU A 148 -9.98 -30.76 -1.38
CA LEU A 148 -8.64 -31.11 -0.89
C LEU A 148 -7.58 -30.49 -1.79
N TYR A 149 -7.10 -29.31 -1.41
CA TYR A 149 -6.01 -28.62 -2.10
C TYR A 149 -4.92 -28.28 -1.10
N ALA A 150 -3.71 -28.84 -1.25
CA ALA A 150 -2.58 -28.44 -0.41
C ALA A 150 -2.37 -26.91 -0.52
N PRO A 151 -2.00 -26.18 0.54
CA PRO A 151 -1.77 -24.75 0.39
C PRO A 151 -0.68 -24.49 -0.67
N ALA A 152 -0.99 -23.69 -1.69
CA ALA A 152 -0.09 -23.42 -2.82
C ALA A 152 0.38 -21.96 -2.87
N ARG A 153 1.49 -21.73 -3.57
CA ARG A 153 2.00 -20.42 -3.96
C ARG A 153 2.10 -20.40 -5.47
N ILE A 154 1.41 -19.43 -6.06
CA ILE A 154 1.27 -19.32 -7.51
C ILE A 154 1.90 -18.00 -7.93
N HIS A 155 2.76 -18.06 -8.94
CA HIS A 155 3.33 -16.88 -9.55
C HIS A 155 3.10 -16.90 -11.05
N VAL A 156 2.50 -15.84 -11.58
CA VAL A 156 2.18 -15.70 -13.00
C VAL A 156 3.16 -14.74 -13.66
N LEU A 157 3.65 -15.15 -14.83
CA LEU A 157 4.62 -14.44 -15.65
C LEU A 157 4.05 -14.25 -17.05
N THR A 158 4.44 -13.18 -17.73
CA THR A 158 4.16 -12.94 -19.15
C THR A 158 5.45 -12.79 -19.93
N ASP A 159 5.42 -12.99 -21.25
CA ASP A 159 6.58 -12.79 -22.14
C ASP A 159 7.01 -11.32 -22.20
N ARG A 160 6.03 -10.40 -22.22
CA ARG A 160 6.25 -8.94 -22.24
C ARG A 160 5.36 -8.24 -21.20
N PRO A 161 5.73 -7.04 -20.74
CA PRO A 161 4.88 -6.22 -19.88
C PRO A 161 3.92 -5.29 -20.64
N LEU A 162 4.17 -5.04 -21.94
CA LEU A 162 3.45 -4.10 -22.80
C LEU A 162 3.12 -4.74 -24.16
N TYR A 163 1.87 -4.61 -24.61
CA TYR A 163 1.36 -5.20 -25.86
C TYR A 163 0.57 -4.20 -26.69
N LYS A 164 0.58 -4.39 -28.00
CA LYS A 164 -0.33 -3.71 -28.93
C LYS A 164 -1.63 -4.52 -29.06
N PRO A 165 -2.77 -3.87 -29.37
CA PRO A 165 -3.94 -4.57 -29.89
C PRO A 165 -3.56 -5.49 -31.07
N GLY A 166 -4.17 -6.67 -31.16
CA GLY A 166 -3.80 -7.70 -32.14
C GLY A 166 -2.62 -8.59 -31.75
N ASN A 167 -1.88 -8.28 -30.67
CA ASN A 167 -0.79 -9.15 -30.21
C ASN A 167 -1.30 -10.38 -29.45
N ARG A 168 -0.54 -11.47 -29.55
CA ARG A 168 -0.70 -12.64 -28.66
C ARG A 168 0.11 -12.43 -27.38
N ILE A 169 -0.56 -12.48 -26.24
CA ILE A 169 0.05 -12.50 -24.91
C ILE A 169 0.38 -13.95 -24.58
N LYS A 170 1.64 -14.25 -24.23
CA LYS A 170 2.03 -15.57 -23.73
C LYS A 170 2.27 -15.46 -22.22
N PHE A 171 1.65 -16.35 -21.46
CA PHE A 171 1.79 -16.33 -20.00
C PHE A 171 2.01 -17.73 -19.44
N ARG A 172 2.64 -17.79 -18.28
CA ARG A 172 2.89 -19.03 -17.55
C ARG A 172 2.68 -18.83 -16.06
N ALA A 173 2.17 -19.84 -15.37
CA ALA A 173 2.13 -19.91 -13.93
C ALA A 173 3.14 -20.95 -13.43
N LEU A 174 3.81 -20.64 -12.32
CA LEU A 174 4.54 -21.60 -11.52
C LEU A 174 3.79 -21.84 -10.22
N VAL A 175 3.41 -23.10 -9.97
CA VAL A 175 2.54 -23.55 -8.89
C VAL A 175 3.32 -24.49 -7.99
N VAL A 176 3.62 -24.03 -6.79
CA VAL A 176 4.43 -24.80 -5.83
C VAL A 176 3.73 -24.90 -4.48
N ARG A 177 4.00 -25.97 -3.74
CA ARG A 177 3.49 -26.19 -2.40
C ARG A 177 4.01 -25.11 -1.47
N ALA A 178 3.13 -24.50 -0.68
CA ALA A 178 3.48 -23.37 0.16
C ALA A 178 4.42 -23.70 1.30
N ARG A 179 4.63 -24.98 1.64
CA ARG A 179 5.50 -25.43 2.75
C ARG A 179 6.96 -25.49 2.33
N ASP A 180 7.26 -26.22 1.26
CA ASP A 180 8.61 -26.63 0.85
C ASP A 180 8.96 -26.15 -0.56
N LEU A 181 8.01 -25.50 -1.25
CA LEU A 181 8.12 -25.08 -2.65
C LEU A 181 8.33 -26.25 -3.62
N ALA A 182 7.98 -27.48 -3.21
CA ALA A 182 7.91 -28.60 -4.13
C ALA A 182 6.85 -28.31 -5.22
N PRO A 183 7.12 -28.65 -6.48
CA PRO A 183 6.12 -28.61 -7.55
C PRO A 183 4.80 -29.28 -7.16
N LEU A 184 3.68 -28.71 -7.61
CA LEU A 184 2.36 -29.32 -7.50
C LEU A 184 1.89 -29.75 -8.90
N ASP A 185 2.38 -30.89 -9.33
CA ASP A 185 2.10 -31.45 -10.65
C ASP A 185 0.63 -31.86 -10.78
N HIS A 186 0.06 -31.71 -11.97
CA HIS A 186 -1.32 -32.08 -12.32
C HIS A 186 -2.41 -31.42 -11.47
N ARG A 187 -2.06 -30.40 -10.68
CA ARG A 187 -3.02 -29.69 -9.84
C ARG A 187 -4.11 -29.04 -10.71
N PRO A 188 -5.40 -29.35 -10.49
CA PRO A 188 -6.49 -28.74 -11.24
C PRO A 188 -6.51 -27.23 -11.06
N GLY A 189 -6.68 -26.47 -12.13
CA GLY A 189 -6.77 -25.02 -12.08
C GLY A 189 -7.32 -24.45 -13.37
N ARG A 190 -7.46 -23.12 -13.42
CA ARG A 190 -7.96 -22.40 -14.59
C ARG A 190 -7.25 -21.08 -14.81
N TRP A 191 -7.14 -20.69 -16.08
CA TRP A 191 -6.77 -19.34 -16.50
C TRP A 191 -8.00 -18.43 -16.51
N ILE A 192 -7.82 -17.20 -16.04
CA ILE A 192 -8.79 -16.12 -16.20
C ILE A 192 -8.08 -14.86 -16.69
N VAL A 193 -8.49 -14.35 -17.86
CA VAL A 193 -8.00 -13.09 -18.42
C VAL A 193 -9.09 -12.04 -18.31
N ARG A 194 -8.75 -10.90 -17.70
CA ARG A 194 -9.62 -9.73 -17.56
C ARG A 194 -9.05 -8.51 -18.29
N ASP A 195 -9.91 -7.78 -18.96
CA ASP A 195 -9.55 -6.51 -19.61
C ASP A 195 -9.40 -5.36 -18.61
N SER A 196 -9.13 -4.14 -19.12
CA SER A 196 -8.98 -2.93 -18.31
C SER A 196 -10.25 -2.48 -17.56
N GLN A 197 -11.41 -3.05 -17.90
CA GLN A 197 -12.69 -2.82 -17.24
C GLN A 197 -13.09 -3.98 -16.31
N ALA A 198 -12.15 -4.90 -16.04
CA ALA A 198 -12.34 -6.10 -15.24
C ALA A 198 -13.34 -7.13 -15.83
N ARG A 199 -13.69 -7.03 -17.12
CA ARG A 199 -14.55 -8.01 -17.80
C ARG A 199 -13.74 -9.27 -18.09
N VAL A 200 -14.34 -10.44 -17.81
CA VAL A 200 -13.70 -11.74 -18.08
C VAL A 200 -13.83 -12.05 -19.58
N LEU A 201 -12.70 -12.22 -20.26
CA LEU A 201 -12.63 -12.53 -21.69
C LEU A 201 -12.12 -13.95 -21.99
N LEU A 202 -11.40 -14.55 -21.04
CA LEU A 202 -11.01 -15.96 -21.09
C LEU A 202 -11.29 -16.57 -19.72
N GLU A 203 -11.93 -17.74 -19.73
CA GLU A 203 -11.97 -18.66 -18.60
C GLU A 203 -11.75 -20.08 -19.13
N GLU A 204 -10.60 -20.68 -18.83
CA GLU A 204 -10.16 -21.94 -19.43
C GLU A 204 -9.57 -22.86 -18.38
N LYS A 205 -10.02 -24.14 -18.34
CA LYS A 205 -9.42 -25.15 -17.48
C LYS A 205 -8.00 -25.47 -17.96
N ALA A 206 -7.03 -25.27 -17.09
CA ALA A 206 -5.62 -25.48 -17.38
C ALA A 206 -4.96 -26.09 -16.13
N PRO A 207 -4.97 -27.43 -15.98
CA PRO A 207 -4.27 -28.09 -14.88
C PRO A 207 -2.76 -27.85 -14.99
N ALA A 208 -2.07 -27.88 -13.85
CA ALA A 208 -0.62 -27.75 -13.84
C ALA A 208 0.05 -28.92 -14.57
N GLY A 209 1.06 -28.63 -15.39
CA GLY A 209 1.90 -29.66 -15.99
C GLY A 209 2.95 -30.17 -15.02
N GLU A 210 3.94 -30.89 -15.55
CA GLU A 210 5.13 -31.28 -14.80
C GLU A 210 5.86 -30.04 -14.24
N TRP A 211 6.51 -30.22 -13.10
CA TRP A 211 7.20 -29.15 -12.36
C TRP A 211 6.27 -28.02 -11.91
N GLY A 212 4.96 -28.27 -11.84
CA GLY A 212 3.95 -27.28 -11.46
C GLY A 212 3.85 -26.10 -12.42
N VAL A 213 4.27 -26.27 -13.69
CA VAL A 213 4.23 -25.21 -14.71
C VAL A 213 2.93 -25.29 -15.50
N VAL A 214 2.24 -24.16 -15.62
CA VAL A 214 1.05 -24.05 -16.47
C VAL A 214 1.35 -23.02 -17.56
N ALA A 215 1.15 -23.36 -18.82
CA ALA A 215 1.25 -22.43 -19.93
C ALA A 215 -0.14 -21.97 -20.39
N GLY A 216 -0.21 -20.79 -20.99
CA GLY A 216 -1.39 -20.30 -21.67
C GLY A 216 -1.04 -19.13 -22.58
N ASP A 217 -1.95 -18.82 -23.49
CA ASP A 217 -1.84 -17.65 -24.35
C ASP A 217 -3.21 -17.05 -24.65
N PHE A 218 -3.23 -15.78 -25.03
CA PHE A 218 -4.45 -15.06 -25.37
C PHE A 218 -4.18 -14.09 -26.51
N LEU A 219 -4.97 -14.18 -27.58
CA LEU A 219 -4.90 -13.27 -28.71
C LEU A 219 -5.75 -12.02 -28.42
N LEU A 220 -5.11 -10.85 -28.34
CA LEU A 220 -5.81 -9.59 -28.21
C LEU A 220 -6.53 -9.25 -29.52
N ASP A 221 -7.79 -8.81 -29.42
CA ASP A 221 -8.50 -8.24 -30.56
C ASP A 221 -7.75 -6.99 -31.09
N LYS A 222 -7.86 -6.71 -32.40
CA LYS A 222 -7.29 -5.51 -33.03
C LYS A 222 -7.88 -4.21 -32.43
N ARG A 223 -9.07 -4.28 -31.82
CA ARG A 223 -9.77 -3.20 -31.11
C ARG A 223 -9.81 -3.42 -29.58
N ALA A 224 -8.89 -4.23 -29.04
CA ALA A 224 -8.82 -4.50 -27.60
C ALA A 224 -8.78 -3.21 -26.76
N ALA A 225 -9.49 -3.22 -25.63
CA ALA A 225 -9.55 -2.09 -24.72
C ALA A 225 -8.16 -1.70 -24.22
N LYS A 226 -7.85 -0.40 -24.28
CA LYS A 226 -6.57 0.14 -23.79
C LYS A 226 -6.54 0.12 -22.26
N GLY A 227 -5.35 -0.02 -21.68
CA GLY A 227 -5.13 0.05 -20.25
C GLY A 227 -4.54 -1.22 -19.64
N ARG A 228 -4.77 -1.41 -18.34
CA ARG A 228 -4.15 -2.48 -17.54
C ARG A 228 -5.01 -3.74 -17.54
N TRP A 229 -4.49 -4.81 -18.10
CA TRP A 229 -5.13 -6.13 -18.14
C TRP A 229 -4.61 -7.01 -17.02
N THR A 230 -5.43 -7.96 -16.54
CA THR A 230 -5.08 -8.87 -15.45
C THR A 230 -5.19 -10.32 -15.91
N ILE A 231 -4.13 -11.08 -15.70
CA ILE A 231 -4.04 -12.51 -16.04
C ILE A 231 -3.86 -13.27 -14.74
N THR A 232 -4.80 -14.17 -14.45
CA THR A 232 -4.87 -14.92 -13.20
C THR A 232 -4.88 -16.41 -13.47
N TRP A 233 -4.09 -17.18 -12.73
CA TRP A 233 -4.29 -18.62 -12.59
C TRP A 233 -4.78 -18.91 -11.18
N GLU A 234 -5.87 -19.68 -11.05
CA GLU A 234 -6.45 -20.02 -9.75
C GLU A 234 -6.80 -21.50 -9.63
N SER A 235 -6.68 -22.02 -8.41
CA SER A 235 -6.86 -23.42 -8.06
C SER A 235 -7.28 -23.57 -6.60
N GLY A 236 -8.50 -24.07 -6.37
CA GLY A 236 -9.12 -24.09 -5.05
C GLY A 236 -9.25 -22.67 -4.49
N LYS A 237 -8.65 -22.42 -3.32
CA LYS A 237 -8.60 -21.09 -2.69
C LYS A 237 -7.36 -20.26 -3.07
N ASP A 238 -6.38 -20.88 -3.74
CA ASP A 238 -5.10 -20.26 -4.05
C ASP A 238 -5.17 -19.64 -5.45
N LYS A 239 -4.61 -18.44 -5.62
CA LYS A 239 -4.51 -17.77 -6.92
C LYS A 239 -3.23 -16.97 -7.06
N GLY A 240 -2.73 -16.84 -8.27
CA GLY A 240 -1.66 -15.92 -8.65
C GLY A 240 -2.12 -15.05 -9.81
N ALA A 241 -1.71 -13.79 -9.81
CA ALA A 241 -2.07 -12.85 -10.87
C ALA A 241 -0.89 -11.98 -11.27
N THR A 242 -0.86 -11.61 -12.55
CA THR A 242 0.05 -10.61 -13.11
C THR A 242 -0.73 -9.61 -13.95
N HIS A 243 -0.09 -8.49 -14.27
CA HIS A 243 -0.72 -7.40 -14.99
C HIS A 243 0.15 -6.99 -16.17
N VAL A 244 -0.50 -6.65 -17.28
CA VAL A 244 0.16 -6.16 -18.49
C VAL A 244 -0.55 -4.91 -18.99
N GLN A 245 0.19 -4.03 -19.65
CA GLN A 245 -0.36 -2.84 -20.28
C GLN A 245 -0.69 -3.14 -21.75
N VAL A 246 -1.86 -2.72 -22.22
CA VAL A 246 -2.27 -2.84 -23.63
C VAL A 246 -2.53 -1.44 -24.19
N GLU A 247 -1.70 -1.02 -25.13
CA GLU A 247 -1.82 0.26 -25.83
C GLU A 247 -0.96 0.30 -27.10
N PRO A 248 -1.29 1.14 -28.09
CA PRO A 248 -0.40 1.40 -29.22
C PRO A 248 0.91 2.06 -28.73
N PHE A 249 2.05 1.54 -29.18
CA PHE A 249 3.36 2.12 -28.90
C PHE A 249 4.30 2.02 -30.11
N THR A 250 5.31 2.88 -30.15
CA THR A 250 6.40 2.83 -31.14
C THR A 250 7.70 2.59 -30.39
N LEU A 251 8.49 1.61 -30.83
CA LEU A 251 9.79 1.34 -30.20
C LEU A 251 10.75 2.49 -30.49
N PRO A 252 11.50 2.99 -29.49
CA PRO A 252 12.52 4.00 -29.71
C PRO A 252 13.54 3.54 -30.75
N ARG A 253 13.84 4.41 -31.73
CA ARG A 253 14.81 4.13 -32.79
C ARG A 253 16.27 4.29 -32.36
N TYR A 254 16.49 4.98 -31.25
CA TYR A 254 17.81 5.24 -30.67
C TYR A 254 17.70 5.33 -29.15
N ARG A 255 18.84 5.23 -28.46
CA ARG A 255 18.96 5.37 -27.02
C ARG A 255 19.92 6.50 -26.66
N VAL A 256 19.71 7.10 -25.50
CA VAL A 256 20.66 8.05 -24.89
C VAL A 256 21.19 7.46 -23.59
N THR A 257 22.52 7.35 -23.49
CA THR A 257 23.22 6.94 -22.28
C THR A 257 24.08 8.09 -21.77
N ALA A 258 24.21 8.20 -20.45
CA ALA A 258 25.06 9.19 -19.81
C ALA A 258 25.60 8.62 -18.48
N THR A 259 26.92 8.50 -18.36
CA THR A 259 27.59 7.86 -17.24
C THR A 259 28.70 8.77 -16.69
N PRO A 260 28.76 9.00 -15.37
CA PRO A 260 29.88 9.71 -14.75
C PRO A 260 31.19 8.94 -14.94
N ARG A 261 32.31 9.64 -15.17
CA ARG A 261 33.65 9.01 -15.33
C ARG A 261 34.16 8.31 -14.08
N ARG A 262 33.70 8.74 -12.91
CA ARG A 262 34.06 8.17 -11.60
C ARG A 262 32.79 7.76 -10.85
N PRO A 263 32.86 6.71 -10.01
CA PRO A 263 31.71 6.27 -9.22
C PRO A 263 31.20 7.34 -8.24
N PHE A 264 32.09 8.21 -7.77
CA PHE A 264 31.75 9.37 -6.95
C PHE A 264 32.83 10.45 -7.05
N TYR A 265 32.50 11.66 -6.59
CA TYR A 265 33.37 12.83 -6.55
C TYR A 265 33.39 13.46 -5.16
N ARG A 266 34.53 14.01 -4.76
CA ARG A 266 34.77 14.62 -3.44
C ARG A 266 34.93 16.13 -3.56
N ALA A 267 35.05 16.79 -2.41
CA ALA A 267 35.26 18.22 -2.33
C ALA A 267 36.55 18.69 -3.05
N GLY A 268 36.40 19.58 -4.04
CA GLY A 268 37.46 20.05 -4.94
C GLY A 268 37.52 19.33 -6.28
N ASP A 269 36.78 18.22 -6.46
CA ASP A 269 36.73 17.55 -7.75
C ASP A 269 35.84 18.32 -8.74
N LYS A 270 36.12 18.17 -10.04
CA LYS A 270 35.27 18.64 -11.16
C LYS A 270 34.61 17.44 -11.82
N PRO A 271 33.31 17.17 -11.56
CA PRO A 271 32.68 15.98 -12.11
C PRO A 271 32.52 16.06 -13.63
N VAL A 272 32.69 14.92 -14.30
CA VAL A 272 32.55 14.80 -15.76
C VAL A 272 31.64 13.63 -16.07
N VAL A 273 30.63 13.88 -16.90
CA VAL A 273 29.70 12.85 -17.40
C VAL A 273 29.90 12.72 -18.90
N ASP A 274 30.17 11.50 -19.35
CA ASP A 274 30.21 11.19 -20.78
C ASP A 274 28.89 10.54 -21.18
N GLY A 275 28.35 10.95 -22.31
CA GLY A 275 27.15 10.37 -22.87
C GLY A 275 27.27 10.07 -24.35
N ALA A 276 26.36 9.21 -24.81
CA ALA A 276 26.27 8.81 -26.20
C ALA A 276 24.80 8.68 -26.61
N VAL A 277 24.52 9.01 -27.87
CA VAL A 277 23.24 8.77 -28.53
C VAL A 277 23.49 7.85 -29.71
N ILE A 278 22.87 6.68 -29.69
CA ILE A 278 23.14 5.58 -30.62
C ILE A 278 21.82 5.01 -31.12
N TYR A 279 21.67 4.84 -32.43
CA TYR A 279 20.55 4.12 -33.04
C TYR A 279 20.51 2.67 -32.57
N SER A 280 19.34 2.04 -32.66
CA SER A 280 19.17 0.62 -32.34
C SER A 280 20.02 -0.30 -33.26
N SER A 281 20.47 0.20 -34.41
CA SER A 281 21.45 -0.46 -35.30
C SER A 281 22.89 -0.39 -34.79
N GLY A 282 23.21 0.42 -33.79
CA GLY A 282 24.57 0.69 -33.32
C GLY A 282 25.24 1.92 -33.95
N ALA A 283 24.62 2.54 -34.96
CA ALA A 283 25.16 3.76 -35.58
C ALA A 283 25.05 4.99 -34.66
N PRO A 284 26.02 5.92 -34.70
CA PRO A 284 25.98 7.15 -33.88
C PRO A 284 24.93 8.15 -34.40
N VAL A 285 24.21 8.81 -33.47
CA VAL A 285 23.29 9.91 -33.82
C VAL A 285 24.04 11.25 -33.75
N GLN A 286 24.34 11.83 -34.90
CA GLN A 286 25.08 13.08 -35.01
C GLN A 286 24.19 14.30 -34.76
N ASN A 287 24.75 15.37 -34.21
CA ASN A 287 24.09 16.67 -34.01
C ASN A 287 22.76 16.61 -33.23
N ALA A 288 22.57 15.58 -32.40
CA ALA A 288 21.39 15.47 -31.55
C ALA A 288 21.45 16.52 -30.44
N LYS A 289 20.35 17.28 -30.28
CA LYS A 289 20.20 18.30 -29.23
C LYS A 289 19.84 17.61 -27.92
N ILE A 290 20.64 17.82 -26.88
CA ILE A 290 20.42 17.26 -25.54
C ILE A 290 19.89 18.37 -24.63
N GLU A 291 18.69 18.20 -24.08
CA GLU A 291 18.13 19.08 -23.05
C GLU A 291 18.26 18.42 -21.68
N LEU A 292 18.72 19.17 -20.66
CA LEU A 292 18.96 18.64 -19.32
C LEU A 292 18.15 19.38 -18.25
N ARG A 293 17.56 18.62 -17.34
CA ARG A 293 16.92 19.13 -16.13
C ARG A 293 17.51 18.46 -14.88
N TRP A 294 18.22 19.26 -14.08
CA TRP A 294 18.88 18.79 -12.87
C TRP A 294 17.95 18.81 -11.66
N SER A 295 18.11 17.80 -10.80
CA SER A 295 17.52 17.67 -9.48
C SER A 295 18.58 17.22 -8.49
N VAL A 296 18.43 17.57 -7.23
CA VAL A 296 19.41 17.25 -6.18
C VAL A 296 18.71 16.56 -5.03
N SER A 297 19.26 15.43 -4.61
CA SER A 297 18.78 14.64 -3.48
C SER A 297 19.90 14.44 -2.47
N GLY A 298 19.67 14.81 -1.21
CA GLY A 298 20.68 14.75 -0.16
C GLY A 298 20.44 15.81 0.91
N ALA A 299 21.12 15.65 2.04
CA ALA A 299 20.96 16.56 3.18
C ALA A 299 21.74 17.88 3.03
N TRP A 300 22.76 17.91 2.18
CA TRP A 300 23.57 19.09 1.91
C TRP A 300 23.00 19.88 0.72
N PRO A 301 22.69 21.18 0.89
CA PRO A 301 22.21 22.01 -0.20
C PRO A 301 23.36 22.43 -1.12
N PRO A 302 23.21 22.32 -2.45
CA PRO A 302 24.22 22.79 -3.41
C PRO A 302 24.25 24.32 -3.55
N PRO A 303 25.37 24.92 -4.00
CA PRO A 303 25.43 26.34 -4.35
C PRO A 303 24.27 26.78 -5.24
N THR A 304 23.66 27.91 -4.93
CA THR A 304 22.56 28.46 -5.75
C THR A 304 23.03 28.80 -7.16
N SER A 305 24.29 29.17 -7.32
CA SER A 305 24.94 29.38 -8.61
C SER A 305 24.96 28.13 -9.49
N TRP A 306 25.01 26.92 -8.91
CA TRP A 306 24.95 25.67 -9.68
C TRP A 306 23.63 25.52 -10.41
N THR A 307 22.51 25.58 -9.68
CA THR A 307 21.18 25.37 -10.27
C THR A 307 20.73 26.53 -11.14
N GLU A 308 21.16 27.76 -10.82
CA GLU A 308 20.81 28.94 -11.60
C GLU A 308 21.58 29.02 -12.92
N LYS A 309 22.91 28.79 -12.89
CA LYS A 309 23.81 29.13 -14.01
C LYS A 309 24.81 28.04 -14.42
N LEU A 310 25.47 27.38 -13.47
CA LEU A 310 26.67 26.59 -13.77
C LEU A 310 26.40 25.14 -14.19
N LEU A 311 25.25 24.57 -13.83
CA LEU A 311 24.89 23.22 -14.28
C LEU A 311 24.46 23.27 -15.77
N PRO A 312 25.04 22.42 -16.64
CA PRO A 312 24.69 22.39 -18.07
C PRO A 312 23.20 22.11 -18.29
N LYS A 313 22.54 22.94 -19.09
CA LYS A 313 21.11 22.77 -19.45
C LYS A 313 20.91 22.26 -20.88
N LYS A 314 21.95 22.37 -21.71
CA LYS A 314 21.96 21.95 -23.11
C LYS A 314 23.32 21.35 -23.46
N ALA A 315 23.34 20.39 -24.38
CA ALA A 315 24.54 19.87 -25.03
C ALA A 315 24.17 19.38 -26.45
N THR A 316 25.17 19.08 -27.28
CA THR A 316 24.96 18.51 -28.63
C THR A 316 25.93 17.35 -28.84
N THR A 317 25.50 16.31 -29.56
CA THR A 317 26.40 15.20 -29.92
C THR A 317 27.36 15.58 -31.05
N ASN A 318 28.57 15.05 -31.00
CA ASN A 318 29.56 15.15 -32.07
C ASN A 318 29.29 14.11 -33.19
N GLN A 319 30.18 14.04 -34.19
CA GLN A 319 30.08 13.07 -35.31
C GLN A 319 30.09 11.60 -34.86
N ALA A 320 30.69 11.29 -33.72
CA ALA A 320 30.67 9.95 -33.12
C ALA A 320 29.43 9.71 -32.24
N GLY A 321 28.45 10.61 -32.24
CA GLY A 321 27.24 10.52 -31.43
C GLY A 321 27.49 10.71 -29.93
N ARG A 322 28.63 11.29 -29.53
CA ARG A 322 29.04 11.45 -28.13
C ARG A 322 28.93 12.90 -27.66
N PHE A 323 28.69 13.09 -26.37
CA PHE A 323 28.69 14.39 -25.71
C PHE A 323 29.34 14.29 -24.33
N THR A 324 29.89 15.39 -23.83
CA THR A 324 30.50 15.45 -22.50
C THR A 324 29.91 16.64 -21.72
N LEU A 325 29.54 16.38 -20.47
CA LEU A 325 29.06 17.39 -19.53
C LEU A 325 30.11 17.63 -18.45
N GLN A 326 30.65 18.85 -18.41
CA GLN A 326 31.51 19.28 -17.32
C GLN A 326 30.65 19.94 -16.24
N LEU A 327 30.73 19.43 -15.02
CA LEU A 327 30.03 19.99 -13.87
C LEU A 327 30.97 20.92 -13.09
N PRO A 328 30.41 21.91 -12.37
CA PRO A 328 31.20 22.81 -11.54
C PRO A 328 31.95 22.08 -10.42
N GLU A 329 33.03 22.69 -9.95
CA GLU A 329 33.86 22.16 -8.87
C GLU A 329 33.08 22.01 -7.56
N VAL A 330 33.18 20.83 -6.95
CA VAL A 330 32.49 20.47 -5.70
C VAL A 330 33.02 21.32 -4.54
N PRO A 331 32.16 22.09 -3.84
CA PRO A 331 32.60 22.94 -2.74
C PRO A 331 33.26 22.20 -1.58
N LYS A 332 34.18 22.89 -0.89
CA LYS A 332 34.88 22.39 0.30
C LYS A 332 33.97 22.14 1.51
N ASP A 333 32.79 22.76 1.55
CA ASP A 333 31.79 22.59 2.60
C ASP A 333 30.84 21.40 2.37
N LEU A 334 31.13 20.50 1.40
CA LEU A 334 30.35 19.28 1.16
C LEU A 334 30.22 18.44 2.45
N GLN A 335 29.00 18.08 2.82
CA GLN A 335 28.71 17.23 3.98
C GLN A 335 27.91 15.99 3.57
N GLY A 336 28.36 14.82 4.00
CA GLY A 336 27.68 13.54 3.73
C GLY A 336 27.67 13.17 2.24
N LYS A 337 26.57 12.56 1.79
CA LYS A 337 26.36 12.13 0.39
C LYS A 337 25.23 12.93 -0.27
N VAL A 338 25.43 13.28 -1.53
CA VAL A 338 24.49 14.05 -2.35
C VAL A 338 24.46 13.49 -3.75
N TRP A 339 23.27 13.27 -4.30
CA TRP A 339 23.06 12.84 -5.67
C TRP A 339 22.59 14.02 -6.53
N LEU A 340 23.35 14.34 -7.57
CA LEU A 340 22.92 15.23 -8.64
C LEU A 340 22.35 14.38 -9.77
N SER A 341 21.05 14.45 -10.02
CA SER A 341 20.38 13.65 -11.05
C SER A 341 19.87 14.53 -12.18
N ALA A 342 20.25 14.24 -13.42
CA ALA A 342 19.77 14.95 -14.61
C ALA A 342 18.85 14.06 -15.44
N HIS A 343 17.63 14.52 -15.68
CA HIS A 343 16.80 14.01 -16.78
C HIS A 343 17.30 14.64 -18.08
N LEU A 344 17.67 13.79 -19.02
CA LEU A 344 18.12 14.18 -20.36
C LEU A 344 17.00 13.91 -21.37
N ALA A 345 16.87 14.76 -22.37
CA ALA A 345 16.10 14.48 -23.57
C ALA A 345 16.98 14.71 -24.79
N ALA A 346 17.23 13.64 -25.55
CA ALA A 346 17.96 13.67 -26.80
C ALA A 346 16.98 13.81 -27.97
N ILE A 347 17.14 14.89 -28.73
CA ILE A 347 16.32 15.22 -29.90
C ILE A 347 17.20 15.05 -31.13
N ASP A 348 16.85 14.14 -32.02
CA ASP A 348 17.62 13.92 -33.24
C ASP A 348 17.34 15.02 -34.29
N PRO A 349 18.07 15.06 -35.42
CA PRO A 349 17.82 16.03 -36.47
C PRO A 349 16.42 15.93 -37.12
N ALA A 350 15.78 14.75 -37.08
CA ALA A 350 14.42 14.55 -37.58
C ALA A 350 13.33 15.06 -36.61
N GLY A 351 13.72 15.41 -35.37
CA GLY A 351 12.82 15.91 -34.33
C GLY A 351 12.25 14.83 -33.42
N ASP A 352 12.67 13.57 -33.58
CA ASP A 352 12.34 12.50 -32.64
C ASP A 352 12.93 12.84 -31.27
N ARG A 353 12.31 12.36 -30.18
CA ARG A 353 12.73 12.67 -28.81
C ARG A 353 12.79 11.40 -27.95
N VAL A 354 13.95 11.14 -27.35
CA VAL A 354 14.15 10.03 -26.40
C VAL A 354 14.71 10.58 -25.08
N THR A 355 14.21 10.05 -23.96
CA THR A 355 14.62 10.50 -22.62
C THR A 355 15.59 9.54 -21.96
N GLY A 356 16.49 10.07 -21.13
CA GLY A 356 17.40 9.29 -20.29
C GLY A 356 17.58 9.93 -18.92
N LEU A 357 18.30 9.22 -18.05
CA LEU A 357 18.64 9.67 -16.71
C LEU A 357 20.13 9.44 -16.46
N THR A 358 20.78 10.37 -15.75
CA THR A 358 22.11 10.16 -15.17
C THR A 358 22.15 10.71 -13.76
N SER A 359 22.97 10.11 -12.91
CA SER A 359 23.15 10.50 -11.51
C SER A 359 24.63 10.54 -11.16
N VAL A 360 25.08 11.67 -10.63
CA VAL A 360 26.44 11.90 -10.14
C VAL A 360 26.42 11.89 -8.61
N LEU A 361 27.21 11.02 -8.00
CA LEU A 361 27.37 10.97 -6.55
C LEU A 361 28.48 11.92 -6.08
N LEU A 362 28.14 12.83 -5.18
CA LEU A 362 29.09 13.62 -4.42
C LEU A 362 29.17 13.06 -3.00
N SER A 363 30.38 12.81 -2.50
CA SER A 363 30.60 12.29 -1.15
C SER A 363 31.74 13.01 -0.44
N ALA A 364 31.53 13.42 0.81
CA ALA A 364 32.58 14.02 1.63
C ALA A 364 33.72 13.01 1.90
N ASP A 365 33.35 11.78 2.26
CA ASP A 365 34.28 10.70 2.58
C ASP A 365 34.35 9.68 1.43
N ALA A 366 35.51 9.05 1.26
CA ALA A 366 35.74 8.03 0.22
C ALA A 366 35.15 6.66 0.58
N ILE A 367 34.91 6.42 1.88
CA ILE A 367 34.27 5.21 2.39
C ILE A 367 32.99 5.55 3.13
N SER A 368 32.09 4.59 3.19
CA SER A 368 30.81 4.67 3.90
C SER A 368 30.75 3.56 4.93
N VAL A 369 30.51 3.93 6.19
CA VAL A 369 30.42 2.99 7.30
C VAL A 369 29.03 2.97 7.88
N SER A 370 28.52 1.78 8.11
CA SER A 370 27.29 1.55 8.87
C SER A 370 27.58 0.55 9.97
N ALA A 371 26.91 0.70 11.10
CA ALA A 371 27.23 -0.06 12.30
C ALA A 371 25.98 -0.66 12.91
N PHE A 372 26.17 -1.80 13.57
CA PHE A 372 25.11 -2.56 14.20
C PHE A 372 25.62 -3.22 15.49
N THR A 373 24.83 -3.14 16.55
CA THR A 373 25.07 -3.81 17.82
C THR A 373 23.92 -4.78 18.14
N PRO A 374 24.19 -5.97 18.73
CA PRO A 374 23.13 -6.90 19.16
C PRO A 374 22.23 -6.38 20.31
N LEU A 375 22.49 -5.21 20.86
CA LEU A 375 21.77 -4.65 22.01
C LEU A 375 20.41 -4.03 21.61
N ALA A 376 19.46 -4.04 22.55
CA ALA A 376 18.07 -3.65 22.32
C ALA A 376 17.87 -2.17 21.92
N ASP A 377 18.74 -1.27 22.41
CA ASP A 377 18.64 0.19 22.21
C ASP A 377 19.58 0.72 21.10
N GLU A 378 20.15 -0.17 20.27
CA GLU A 378 21.04 0.11 19.12
C GLU A 378 22.21 1.10 19.38
N GLY A 379 22.65 1.23 20.65
CA GLY A 379 23.77 2.07 21.08
C GLY A 379 24.91 1.29 21.74
N LEU A 380 26.06 1.93 21.93
CA LEU A 380 27.19 1.34 22.66
C LEU A 380 27.05 1.62 24.15
N VAL A 381 27.33 0.62 24.99
CA VAL A 381 27.30 0.76 26.46
C VAL A 381 28.67 1.22 26.94
N GLY A 382 28.74 2.32 27.69
CA GLY A 382 30.00 2.80 28.26
C GLY A 382 30.51 1.94 29.41
N GLY A 383 31.84 1.79 29.51
CA GLY A 383 32.49 0.99 30.54
C GLY A 383 32.21 -0.50 30.40
N SER A 384 32.02 -0.97 29.17
CA SER A 384 31.67 -2.35 28.86
C SER A 384 32.19 -2.74 27.49
N ASN A 385 32.63 -3.98 27.34
CA ASN A 385 33.07 -4.51 26.06
C ASN A 385 31.86 -4.80 25.14
N ASN A 386 31.68 -3.97 24.11
CA ASN A 386 30.58 -4.07 23.15
C ASN A 386 31.02 -4.88 21.93
N ARG A 387 30.15 -5.80 21.49
CA ARG A 387 30.28 -6.38 20.14
C ARG A 387 29.67 -5.44 19.12
N LEU A 388 30.48 -4.99 18.17
CA LEU A 388 30.09 -4.09 17.10
C LEU A 388 30.33 -4.76 15.74
N TYR A 389 29.29 -4.79 14.91
CA TYR A 389 29.42 -5.17 13.51
C TYR A 389 29.50 -3.90 12.66
N LEU A 390 30.50 -3.83 11.78
CA LEU A 390 30.77 -2.68 10.91
C LEU A 390 30.72 -3.13 9.46
N ARG A 391 29.85 -2.54 8.65
CA ARG A 391 29.90 -2.69 7.20
C ARG A 391 30.56 -1.46 6.60
N VAL A 392 31.66 -1.68 5.88
CA VAL A 392 32.47 -0.64 5.26
C VAL A 392 32.44 -0.84 3.75
N THR A 393 32.09 0.20 3.01
CA THR A 393 31.99 0.19 1.56
C THR A 393 32.65 1.42 0.98
N SER A 394 32.89 1.44 -0.33
CA SER A 394 33.16 2.70 -1.04
C SER A 394 31.96 3.66 -0.91
N ALA A 395 32.16 4.95 -1.16
CA ALA A 395 31.12 5.96 -1.06
C ALA A 395 29.88 5.67 -1.94
N ASP A 396 30.07 5.06 -3.11
CA ASP A 396 29.02 4.59 -4.03
C ASP A 396 28.31 3.31 -3.57
N GLY A 397 28.80 2.68 -2.50
CA GLY A 397 28.23 1.44 -1.94
C GLY A 397 28.88 0.17 -2.45
N SER A 398 29.87 0.26 -3.34
CA SER A 398 30.63 -0.88 -3.83
C SER A 398 31.34 -1.62 -2.67
N PRO A 399 31.30 -2.97 -2.65
CA PRO A 399 31.90 -3.77 -1.58
C PRO A 399 33.44 -3.68 -1.59
N LEU A 400 34.03 -3.74 -0.40
CA LEU A 400 35.47 -3.78 -0.13
C LEU A 400 35.82 -5.10 0.59
N PRO A 401 35.72 -6.26 -0.09
CA PRO A 401 35.96 -7.55 0.55
C PRO A 401 37.41 -7.69 1.01
N ASN A 402 37.63 -8.42 2.12
CA ASN A 402 38.98 -8.77 2.61
C ASN A 402 39.91 -7.57 2.85
N THR A 403 39.33 -6.40 3.13
CA THR A 403 40.06 -5.14 3.33
C THR A 403 40.38 -4.95 4.81
N LYS A 404 41.61 -4.53 5.14
CA LYS A 404 41.99 -4.20 6.52
C LYS A 404 41.39 -2.86 6.92
N ILE A 405 40.80 -2.81 8.11
CA ILE A 405 40.27 -1.60 8.71
C ILE A 405 40.89 -1.36 10.07
N LYS A 406 40.99 -0.09 10.46
CA LYS A 406 41.39 0.34 11.79
C LYS A 406 40.34 1.25 12.40
N VAL A 407 39.92 0.93 13.62
CA VAL A 407 38.87 1.66 14.33
C VAL A 407 39.46 2.32 15.58
N ARG A 408 39.38 3.65 15.67
CA ARG A 408 39.88 4.44 16.79
C ARG A 408 38.80 5.35 17.36
N LYS A 409 38.94 5.77 18.61
CA LYS A 409 38.09 6.82 19.19
C LYS A 409 38.55 8.16 18.62
N ALA A 410 37.67 8.91 17.95
CA ALA A 410 38.05 10.10 17.18
C ALA A 410 38.59 11.26 18.04
N TRP A 411 38.30 11.25 19.35
CA TRP A 411 38.74 12.27 20.30
C TRP A 411 40.04 11.91 21.04
N LEU A 412 40.58 10.70 20.83
CA LEU A 412 41.84 10.24 21.42
C LEU A 412 42.88 10.11 20.29
N SER A 413 43.71 11.15 20.12
CA SER A 413 44.72 11.21 19.07
C SER A 413 45.79 10.12 19.19
N THR A 414 46.07 9.64 20.40
CA THR A 414 47.11 8.64 20.73
C THR A 414 46.54 7.26 21.09
N GLY A 415 45.23 7.05 21.01
CA GLY A 415 44.62 5.78 21.40
C GLY A 415 45.00 4.63 20.46
N GLU A 416 45.34 3.47 21.04
CA GLU A 416 45.48 2.22 20.30
C GLU A 416 44.16 1.92 19.55
N GLY A 417 44.29 1.68 18.24
CA GLY A 417 43.17 1.37 17.37
C GLY A 417 42.96 -0.13 17.25
N ILE A 418 41.72 -0.56 17.07
CA ILE A 418 41.39 -1.97 16.84
C ILE A 418 41.54 -2.25 15.35
N ASP A 419 42.44 -3.16 15.01
CA ASP A 419 42.59 -3.68 13.66
C ASP A 419 41.60 -4.83 13.41
N ALA A 420 40.95 -4.82 12.25
CA ALA A 420 40.03 -5.88 11.83
C ALA A 420 40.08 -6.06 10.31
N THR A 421 39.67 -7.24 9.84
CA THR A 421 39.56 -7.51 8.40
C THR A 421 38.09 -7.72 8.05
N LEU A 422 37.65 -7.08 6.96
CA LEU A 422 36.30 -7.24 6.44
C LEU A 422 36.13 -8.62 5.76
N ASP A 423 34.95 -9.22 5.89
CA ASP A 423 34.59 -10.43 5.16
C ASP A 423 34.21 -10.15 3.68
N GLU A 424 33.77 -11.17 2.96
CA GLU A 424 33.40 -11.10 1.54
C GLU A 424 32.27 -10.11 1.23
N ASP A 425 31.43 -9.80 2.22
CA ASP A 425 30.32 -8.83 2.11
C ASP A 425 30.68 -7.47 2.73
N SER A 426 31.97 -7.26 3.00
CA SER A 426 32.57 -6.04 3.55
C SER A 426 32.13 -5.73 4.99
N VAL A 427 31.94 -6.77 5.81
CA VAL A 427 31.56 -6.66 7.22
C VAL A 427 32.69 -7.14 8.12
N ALA A 428 33.00 -6.38 9.18
CA ALA A 428 33.85 -6.81 10.28
C ALA A 428 33.06 -6.91 11.59
N ARG A 429 33.51 -7.80 12.48
CA ARG A 429 33.04 -7.91 13.85
C ARG A 429 34.18 -7.55 14.80
N ILE A 430 33.99 -6.50 15.61
CA ILE A 430 34.98 -6.06 16.60
C ILE A 430 34.39 -6.10 18.03
N GLN A 431 35.30 -6.10 19.01
CA GLN A 431 35.01 -5.94 20.42
C GLN A 431 35.66 -4.63 20.90
N LEU A 432 34.86 -3.72 21.46
CA LEU A 432 35.30 -2.38 21.83
C LEU A 432 34.60 -1.92 23.12
N ASP A 433 35.37 -1.43 24.08
CA ASP A 433 34.83 -0.55 25.12
C ASP A 433 34.93 0.92 24.68
N PRO A 434 33.81 1.59 24.42
CA PRO A 434 33.82 2.97 23.98
C PRO A 434 34.23 3.96 25.10
N GLY A 435 34.25 3.52 26.36
CA GLY A 435 34.45 4.38 27.54
C GLY A 435 33.20 5.20 27.90
N ALA A 436 33.39 6.26 28.67
CA ALA A 436 32.30 7.19 28.99
C ALA A 436 31.80 7.94 27.74
N PRO A 437 30.48 8.18 27.59
CA PRO A 437 29.95 8.93 26.46
C PRO A 437 30.40 10.40 26.50
N VAL A 438 30.82 10.92 25.35
CA VAL A 438 31.34 12.28 25.18
C VAL A 438 30.32 13.18 24.48
N ASN A 439 30.53 14.50 24.53
CA ASN A 439 29.75 15.49 23.79
C ASN A 439 30.28 15.60 22.36
N VAL A 440 29.61 14.92 21.41
CA VAL A 440 29.97 14.94 19.99
C VAL A 440 29.43 16.22 19.35
N ILE A 441 30.32 17.05 18.81
CA ILE A 441 29.96 18.28 18.10
C ILE A 441 29.60 17.94 16.65
N ILE A 442 28.36 18.20 16.27
CA ILE A 442 27.86 18.06 14.91
C ILE A 442 27.92 19.44 14.25
N PRO A 443 28.71 19.62 13.17
CA PRO A 443 28.82 20.90 12.50
C PRO A 443 27.45 21.31 11.92
N PRO A 444 27.14 22.61 11.92
CA PRO A 444 25.91 23.07 11.32
C PRO A 444 25.91 22.84 9.81
N ARG A 445 24.72 22.68 9.23
CA ARG A 445 24.56 22.62 7.78
C ARG A 445 24.75 24.02 7.18
N PRO A 446 25.41 24.13 6.01
CA PRO A 446 25.47 25.40 5.30
C PRO A 446 24.06 25.81 4.86
N VAL A 447 23.66 27.04 5.17
CA VAL A 447 22.37 27.59 4.76
C VAL A 447 22.55 28.35 3.46
N ARG A 448 22.03 27.80 2.36
CA ARG A 448 22.08 28.42 1.04
C ARG A 448 20.70 28.98 0.70
N ARG A 449 20.55 30.30 0.79
CA ARG A 449 19.32 30.98 0.40
C ARG A 449 19.38 31.25 -1.09
N SER A 450 18.39 30.76 -1.86
CA SER A 450 18.30 31.18 -3.27
C SER A 450 18.24 32.70 -3.32
N GLN A 451 19.16 33.30 -4.05
CA GLN A 451 19.14 34.72 -4.35
C GLN A 451 18.12 34.99 -5.46
N ARG A 452 16.99 34.25 -5.48
CA ARG A 452 15.83 34.62 -6.28
C ARG A 452 15.57 36.08 -5.92
N ARG A 453 15.78 36.97 -6.89
CA ARG A 453 15.45 38.40 -6.79
C ARG A 453 14.04 38.43 -6.22
N TYR A 454 13.93 38.76 -4.94
CA TYR A 454 12.65 38.82 -4.26
C TYR A 454 11.86 39.88 -5.00
N ARG A 455 10.88 39.48 -5.82
CA ARG A 455 10.05 40.45 -6.54
C ARG A 455 9.35 41.29 -5.48
N ALA A 456 9.71 42.57 -5.43
CA ALA A 456 9.15 43.52 -4.48
C ALA A 456 7.63 43.64 -4.65
N VAL A 457 7.15 43.41 -5.87
CA VAL A 457 5.75 43.47 -6.26
C VAL A 457 5.43 42.28 -7.17
N ARG A 458 4.22 41.74 -7.03
CA ARG A 458 3.63 40.81 -7.99
C ARG A 458 2.22 41.27 -8.33
N ARG A 459 1.81 41.07 -9.58
CA ARG A 459 0.40 41.16 -9.97
C ARG A 459 -0.31 39.92 -9.45
N THR A 460 -1.37 40.11 -8.67
CA THR A 460 -2.19 39.01 -8.13
C THR A 460 -3.51 38.88 -8.87
N ARG A 461 -3.98 39.96 -9.50
CA ARG A 461 -5.22 39.94 -10.29
C ARG A 461 -5.14 40.94 -11.45
N ALA A 462 -5.70 40.56 -12.59
CA ALA A 462 -6.03 41.46 -13.69
C ALA A 462 -7.28 40.92 -14.41
N ARG A 463 -8.45 41.48 -14.09
CA ARG A 463 -9.74 41.08 -14.66
C ARG A 463 -10.24 42.16 -15.61
N ASP A 464 -10.58 41.79 -16.84
CA ASP A 464 -11.33 42.64 -17.77
C ASP A 464 -12.80 42.62 -17.36
N LEU A 465 -13.33 43.77 -16.96
CA LEU A 465 -14.71 43.93 -16.53
C LEU A 465 -15.69 44.02 -17.70
N ILE A 466 -15.22 44.38 -18.91
CA ILE A 466 -16.09 44.46 -20.09
C ILE A 466 -16.41 43.05 -20.62
N ALA A 467 -15.40 42.19 -20.69
CA ALA A 467 -15.55 40.82 -21.21
C ALA A 467 -15.71 39.76 -20.12
N ASP A 468 -15.82 40.18 -18.86
CA ASP A 468 -15.92 39.36 -17.67
C ASP A 468 -14.94 38.16 -17.58
N GLN A 469 -13.67 38.39 -17.94
CA GLN A 469 -12.64 37.35 -17.98
C GLN A 469 -11.29 37.88 -17.48
N ASP A 470 -10.30 36.99 -17.33
CA ASP A 470 -8.93 37.41 -17.06
C ASP A 470 -8.35 38.22 -18.23
N ALA A 471 -7.40 39.11 -17.93
CA ALA A 471 -6.71 39.88 -18.95
C ALA A 471 -6.04 38.96 -19.99
N LEU A 472 -6.02 39.39 -21.25
CA LEU A 472 -5.38 38.68 -22.34
C LEU A 472 -3.89 38.42 -22.03
N LEU A 473 -3.33 37.30 -22.52
CA LEU A 473 -1.95 36.92 -22.21
C LEU A 473 -0.94 38.02 -22.60
N ALA A 474 -1.13 38.67 -23.75
CA ALA A 474 -0.30 39.78 -24.19
C ALA A 474 -0.34 40.98 -23.22
N ASP A 475 -1.52 41.31 -22.70
CA ASP A 475 -1.70 42.38 -21.71
C ASP A 475 -1.10 41.97 -20.36
N GLN A 476 -1.22 40.70 -19.96
CA GLN A 476 -0.58 40.18 -18.75
C GLN A 476 0.96 40.31 -18.81
N VAL A 477 1.56 40.01 -19.97
CA VAL A 477 3.01 40.17 -20.18
C VAL A 477 3.43 41.63 -20.05
N GLU A 478 2.66 42.57 -20.61
CA GLU A 478 2.97 44.00 -20.51
C GLU A 478 2.75 44.54 -19.08
N LEU A 479 1.66 44.17 -18.42
CA LEU A 479 1.41 44.49 -17.01
C LEU A 479 2.54 43.97 -16.10
N ASP A 480 3.08 42.79 -16.40
CA ASP A 480 4.20 42.22 -15.64
C ASP A 480 5.53 42.98 -15.87
N ARG A 481 5.69 43.69 -16.99
CA ARG A 481 6.83 44.62 -17.21
C ARG A 481 6.73 45.86 -16.34
N TRP A 482 5.51 46.30 -15.96
CA TRP A 482 5.32 47.44 -15.05
C TRP A 482 5.78 47.16 -13.62
N LEU A 483 5.95 45.89 -13.23
CA LEU A 483 6.30 45.51 -11.85
C LEU A 483 7.59 46.17 -11.33
N ALA A 484 8.59 46.36 -12.20
CA ALA A 484 9.82 47.06 -11.82
C ALA A 484 9.59 48.57 -11.62
N LEU A 485 8.73 49.18 -12.44
CA LEU A 485 8.40 50.60 -12.40
C LEU A 485 7.61 50.97 -11.14
N VAL A 486 6.69 50.10 -10.72
CA VAL A 486 5.81 50.35 -9.56
C VAL A 486 6.44 49.91 -8.24
N ALA A 487 7.57 49.19 -8.26
CA ALA A 487 8.28 48.72 -7.07
C ALA A 487 8.59 49.80 -6.02
N PRO A 488 9.01 51.03 -6.39
CA PRO A 488 9.24 52.11 -5.42
C PRO A 488 8.00 52.50 -4.61
N CYS A 489 6.78 52.26 -5.12
CA CYS A 489 5.54 52.53 -4.38
C CYS A 489 5.38 51.67 -3.12
N GLY A 490 6.19 50.59 -3.00
CA GLY A 490 6.21 49.76 -1.81
C GLY A 490 6.50 50.50 -0.50
N LYS A 491 7.08 51.72 -0.54
CA LYS A 491 7.28 52.54 0.67
C LYS A 491 5.98 52.85 1.42
N TRP A 492 4.88 52.94 0.69
CA TRP A 492 3.53 53.17 1.22
C TRP A 492 2.89 51.91 1.84
N SER A 493 3.47 50.72 1.63
CA SER A 493 2.94 49.46 2.17
C SER A 493 3.25 49.28 3.65
N SER A 494 2.25 48.83 4.43
CA SER A 494 2.34 48.53 5.87
C SER A 494 1.94 47.08 6.16
N SER A 495 1.92 46.65 7.43
CA SER A 495 1.52 45.28 7.81
C SER A 495 0.08 44.92 7.42
N GLY A 496 -0.83 45.91 7.33
CA GLY A 496 -2.24 45.73 6.95
C GLY A 496 -2.59 46.13 5.51
N ASP A 497 -1.82 47.04 4.88
CA ASP A 497 -2.09 47.53 3.51
C ASP A 497 -0.92 47.18 2.58
N ARG A 498 -1.03 46.02 1.92
CA ARG A 498 -0.01 45.47 1.00
C ARG A 498 -0.51 45.30 -0.43
N GLU A 499 -1.73 45.75 -0.74
CA GLU A 499 -2.33 45.57 -2.05
C GLU A 499 -2.72 46.92 -2.66
N ALA A 500 -2.11 47.26 -3.80
CA ALA A 500 -2.59 48.35 -4.63
C ALA A 500 -3.72 47.83 -5.53
N LYS A 501 -4.90 48.45 -5.44
CA LYS A 501 -6.06 48.14 -6.28
C LYS A 501 -6.37 49.33 -7.18
N LEU A 502 -6.52 49.05 -8.48
CA LEU A 502 -6.69 50.07 -9.52
C LEU A 502 -7.82 49.64 -10.45
N ALA A 503 -8.60 50.60 -10.91
CA ALA A 503 -9.47 50.45 -12.08
C ALA A 503 -8.92 51.33 -13.20
N ILE A 504 -8.68 50.78 -14.39
CA ILE A 504 -8.20 51.55 -15.55
C ILE A 504 -9.02 51.22 -16.80
N SER A 505 -9.42 52.23 -17.56
CA SER A 505 -9.95 52.05 -18.92
C SER A 505 -8.80 52.13 -19.93
N VAL A 506 -8.89 51.34 -20.98
CA VAL A 506 -7.86 51.23 -22.02
C VAL A 506 -8.55 51.37 -23.38
N SER A 507 -8.13 52.36 -24.17
CA SER A 507 -8.66 52.60 -25.51
C SER A 507 -8.22 51.54 -26.50
N ALA A 508 -8.80 51.53 -27.70
CA ALA A 508 -8.41 50.58 -28.74
C ALA A 508 -6.94 50.73 -29.18
N ALA A 509 -6.42 51.95 -29.12
CA ALA A 509 -5.01 52.27 -29.35
C ALA A 509 -4.07 51.87 -28.20
N GLY A 510 -4.61 51.26 -27.13
CA GLY A 510 -3.85 50.81 -25.96
C GLY A 510 -3.56 51.90 -24.94
N ALA A 511 -4.11 53.11 -25.08
CA ALA A 511 -3.88 54.22 -24.16
C ALA A 511 -4.76 54.10 -22.91
N ILE A 512 -4.18 54.38 -21.74
CA ILE A 512 -4.92 54.39 -20.46
C ILE A 512 -5.72 55.70 -20.36
N GLY A 513 -7.04 55.58 -20.27
CA GLY A 513 -7.97 56.71 -20.14
C GLY A 513 -8.33 56.99 -18.68
N THR A 514 -9.62 56.96 -18.37
CA THR A 514 -10.16 57.06 -17.01
C THR A 514 -9.54 55.99 -16.11
N ALA A 515 -9.07 56.42 -14.94
CA ALA A 515 -8.47 55.53 -13.96
C ALA A 515 -8.79 55.98 -12.53
N ALA A 516 -8.99 55.02 -11.63
CA ALA A 516 -9.31 55.25 -10.23
C ALA A 516 -8.42 54.40 -9.32
N ALA A 517 -8.02 55.00 -8.19
CA ALA A 517 -7.19 54.35 -7.17
C ALA A 517 -7.50 54.92 -5.78
N ARG A 518 -7.60 54.04 -4.77
CA ARG A 518 -7.83 54.43 -3.36
C ARG A 518 -6.60 54.13 -2.51
N GLY A 519 -6.24 55.08 -1.64
CA GLY A 519 -5.07 54.98 -0.76
C GLY A 519 -3.75 55.38 -1.44
N ALA A 520 -2.76 55.75 -0.63
CA ALA A 520 -1.47 56.27 -1.11
C ALA A 520 -0.68 55.25 -1.93
N LEU A 521 -0.74 53.97 -1.55
CA LEU A 521 -0.10 52.88 -2.28
C LEU A 521 -0.68 52.75 -3.71
N SER A 522 -2.00 52.67 -3.85
CA SER A 522 -2.65 52.57 -5.16
C SER A 522 -2.49 53.83 -6.01
N ARG A 523 -2.57 55.03 -5.41
CA ARG A 523 -2.35 56.30 -6.13
C ARG A 523 -0.93 56.39 -6.68
N CYS A 524 0.08 56.02 -5.90
CA CYS A 524 1.47 55.96 -6.39
C CYS A 524 1.59 55.01 -7.59
N VAL A 525 0.97 53.83 -7.52
CA VAL A 525 1.00 52.88 -8.64
C VAL A 525 0.32 53.49 -9.86
N LEU A 526 -0.85 54.11 -9.70
CA LEU A 526 -1.58 54.77 -10.77
C LEU A 526 -0.72 55.85 -11.44
N ASP A 527 -0.10 56.75 -10.67
CA ASP A 527 0.73 57.84 -11.20
C ASP A 527 1.91 57.32 -12.03
N LYS A 528 2.48 56.17 -11.63
CA LYS A 528 3.59 55.54 -12.37
C LYS A 528 3.12 54.90 -13.68
N VAL A 529 1.89 54.41 -13.75
CA VAL A 529 1.39 53.67 -14.93
C VAL A 529 0.49 54.52 -15.83
N ARG A 530 -0.01 55.67 -15.40
CA ARG A 530 -1.01 56.50 -16.13
C ARG A 530 -0.58 56.91 -17.54
N ARG A 531 0.74 57.03 -17.78
CA ARG A 531 1.32 57.36 -19.10
C ARG A 531 1.75 56.13 -19.91
N ARG A 532 1.49 54.91 -19.43
CA ARG A 532 1.84 53.65 -20.11
C ARG A 532 0.76 53.25 -21.09
N ARG A 533 1.12 52.34 -22.00
CA ARG A 533 0.20 51.75 -22.99
C ARG A 533 0.22 50.23 -22.86
N LEU A 534 -0.91 49.62 -23.17
CA LEU A 534 -1.03 48.18 -23.38
C LEU A 534 -1.06 47.87 -24.90
N PRO A 535 -0.83 46.62 -25.32
CA PRO A 535 -1.03 46.20 -26.70
C PRO A 535 -2.35 46.71 -27.30
N LYS A 536 -2.32 47.14 -28.58
CA LYS A 536 -3.52 47.54 -29.34
C LYS A 536 -4.54 46.40 -29.36
N GLY A 537 -5.83 46.73 -29.34
CA GLY A 537 -6.91 45.74 -29.27
C GLY A 537 -8.26 46.39 -29.02
N ARG A 538 -9.28 45.65 -28.58
CA ARG A 538 -10.58 46.24 -28.21
C ARG A 538 -10.48 47.15 -26.98
N GLN A 539 -11.49 47.98 -26.75
CA GLN A 539 -11.60 48.75 -25.51
C GLN A 539 -11.74 47.80 -24.31
N ARG A 540 -11.04 48.11 -23.20
CA ARG A 540 -10.95 47.25 -22.00
C ARG A 540 -11.17 48.09 -20.74
N LEU A 541 -11.73 47.49 -19.70
CA LEU A 541 -11.82 48.09 -18.36
C LEU A 541 -11.23 47.11 -17.36
N TYR A 542 -10.03 47.38 -16.85
CA TYR A 542 -9.33 46.45 -15.97
C TYR A 542 -9.50 46.78 -14.48
N ALA A 543 -9.86 45.77 -13.69
CA ALA A 543 -9.61 45.74 -12.26
C ALA A 543 -8.27 45.03 -11.98
N LEU A 544 -7.27 45.79 -11.56
CA LEU A 544 -5.89 45.33 -11.31
C LEU A 544 -5.59 45.28 -9.81
N THR A 545 -4.90 44.21 -9.38
CA THR A 545 -4.36 44.11 -8.02
C THR A 545 -2.86 43.80 -8.07
N PHE A 546 -2.07 44.64 -7.43
CA PHE A 546 -0.64 44.45 -7.21
C PHE A 546 -0.37 44.23 -5.73
N ARG A 547 0.26 43.11 -5.37
CA ARG A 547 0.65 42.81 -4.01
C ARG A 547 2.12 43.12 -3.79
N PHE A 548 2.37 43.99 -2.83
CA PHE A 548 3.68 44.43 -2.39
C PHE A 548 4.19 43.57 -1.24
N ARG A 549 5.49 43.30 -1.26
CA ARG A 549 6.20 42.87 -0.05
C ARG A 549 6.70 44.12 0.66
N GLU A 550 6.72 44.05 1.99
CA GLU A 550 7.24 45.14 2.80
C GLU A 550 8.70 45.45 2.41
N PRO A 551 9.00 46.69 2.01
CA PRO A 551 10.34 47.06 1.58
C PRO A 551 11.30 47.04 2.77
N ARG A 552 12.59 46.79 2.52
CA ARG A 552 13.65 46.90 3.53
C ARG A 552 14.01 48.37 3.82
N LEU A 553 13.00 49.18 4.10
CA LEU A 553 13.12 50.56 4.56
C LEU A 553 12.82 50.61 6.07
N PRO A 554 13.52 51.45 6.85
CA PRO A 554 13.16 51.73 8.23
C PRO A 554 11.69 52.12 8.37
N ARG A 555 11.11 51.82 9.53
CA ARG A 555 9.82 52.36 9.93
C ARG A 555 10.06 53.60 10.78
N LEU A 556 9.26 54.63 10.52
CA LEU A 556 9.23 55.86 11.29
C LEU A 556 7.87 55.90 12.00
N GLU A 557 7.87 55.71 13.31
CA GLU A 557 6.67 55.56 14.13
C GLU A 557 6.44 56.85 14.92
N PRO A 558 5.44 57.68 14.54
CA PRO A 558 5.14 58.90 15.27
C PRO A 558 4.37 58.60 16.56
N SER A 559 4.82 59.20 17.66
CA SER A 559 4.06 59.40 18.89
C SER A 559 3.71 60.88 18.98
N ILE A 560 2.40 61.18 19.01
CA ILE A 560 1.87 62.55 18.95
C ILE A 560 1.37 62.92 20.34
N THR A 561 1.79 64.08 20.85
CA THR A 561 1.34 64.64 22.11
C THR A 561 0.77 66.04 21.85
N VAL A 562 -0.41 66.31 22.42
CA VAL A 562 -1.05 67.63 22.38
C VAL A 562 -0.81 68.30 23.73
N ALA A 563 -0.42 69.58 23.70
CA ALA A 563 -0.20 70.42 24.88
C ALA A 563 -1.37 71.39 25.13
N ILE A 564 -2.03 71.85 24.06
CA ILE A 564 -3.20 72.75 24.12
C ILE A 564 -4.28 72.20 23.17
N GLY A 565 -5.50 72.04 23.68
CA GLY A 565 -6.64 71.38 23.03
C GLY A 565 -6.87 69.96 23.57
N ASP A 566 -8.11 69.61 23.89
CA ASP A 566 -8.44 68.30 24.48
C ASP A 566 -8.20 67.13 23.50
N THR A 567 -8.16 67.43 22.19
CA THR A 567 -7.90 66.47 21.11
C THR A 567 -7.14 67.12 19.95
N PHE A 568 -6.42 66.33 19.15
CA PHE A 568 -5.79 66.82 17.92
C PHE A 568 -6.82 66.96 16.78
N PRO A 569 -6.60 67.86 15.79
CA PRO A 569 -7.55 68.09 14.71
C PRO A 569 -7.92 66.81 13.94
N SER A 570 -9.15 66.76 13.41
CA SER A 570 -9.63 65.65 12.60
C SER A 570 -8.67 65.37 11.43
N GLY A 571 -8.25 64.11 11.27
CA GLY A 571 -7.30 63.71 10.23
C GLY A 571 -5.82 64.04 10.50
N PHE A 572 -5.47 64.77 11.56
CA PHE A 572 -4.07 65.14 11.87
C PHE A 572 -3.17 63.91 12.08
N SER A 573 -3.60 62.95 12.90
CA SER A 573 -2.84 61.71 13.15
C SER A 573 -2.60 60.92 11.85
N SER A 574 -3.63 60.80 11.01
CA SER A 574 -3.55 60.14 9.70
C SER A 574 -2.56 60.85 8.76
N MET A 575 -2.56 62.19 8.77
CA MET A 575 -1.63 63.01 7.99
C MET A 575 -0.17 62.78 8.42
N VAL A 576 0.10 62.82 9.73
CA VAL A 576 1.44 62.59 10.29
C VAL A 576 1.92 61.17 10.00
N GLN A 577 1.05 60.17 10.16
CA GLN A 577 1.37 58.78 9.77
C GLN A 577 1.65 58.63 8.27
N LEU A 578 0.92 59.36 7.42
CA LEU A 578 1.14 59.34 5.97
C LEU A 578 2.50 59.96 5.60
N ALA A 579 2.85 61.11 6.18
CA ALA A 579 4.16 61.73 5.99
C ALA A 579 5.30 60.84 6.49
N ALA A 580 5.11 60.18 7.65
CA ALA A 580 6.09 59.24 8.19
C ALA A 580 6.35 58.06 7.25
N ARG A 581 5.31 57.57 6.54
CA ARG A 581 5.45 56.55 5.50
C ARG A 581 6.15 57.08 4.24
N ASP A 582 5.88 58.31 3.82
CA ASP A 582 6.54 58.92 2.66
C ASP A 582 8.04 59.10 2.91
N ALA A 583 8.41 59.49 4.14
CA ALA A 583 9.76 59.81 4.55
C ALA A 583 10.64 58.58 4.88
N ARG A 584 10.12 57.35 4.73
CA ARG A 584 10.90 56.12 4.97
C ARG A 584 12.13 55.98 4.07
N ASP A 585 12.12 56.64 2.91
CA ASP A 585 13.25 56.70 1.97
C ASP A 585 14.28 57.79 2.32
N CYS A 586 13.96 58.72 3.22
CA CYS A 586 14.90 59.69 3.78
C CYS A 586 15.89 59.04 4.78
N LEU A 587 15.60 57.83 5.27
CA LEU A 587 16.30 57.22 6.40
C LEU A 587 17.37 56.20 5.97
N PRO A 588 18.53 56.17 6.64
CA PRO A 588 19.56 55.16 6.39
C PRO A 588 19.06 53.76 6.76
N LYS A 589 19.47 52.76 5.96
CA LYS A 589 19.07 51.37 6.19
C LYS A 589 19.73 50.82 7.46
N GLY A 590 18.96 50.19 8.33
CA GLY A 590 19.48 49.41 9.47
C GLY A 590 19.65 50.17 10.79
N VAL A 591 19.19 51.42 10.87
CA VAL A 591 19.20 52.22 12.11
C VAL A 591 17.89 52.01 12.90
N SER A 592 18.01 51.93 14.23
CA SER A 592 16.89 51.89 15.18
C SER A 592 17.18 52.84 16.36
N GLY A 593 16.14 53.37 17.00
CA GLY A 593 16.24 54.32 18.12
C GLY A 593 15.39 55.57 17.90
N ASP A 594 15.43 56.53 18.82
CA ASP A 594 14.68 57.78 18.68
C ASP A 594 15.44 58.81 17.83
N LEU A 595 14.71 59.70 17.13
CA LEU A 595 15.31 60.91 16.58
C LEU A 595 15.79 61.82 17.73
N PRO A 596 16.95 62.49 17.60
CA PRO A 596 17.50 63.36 18.64
C PRO A 596 16.72 64.68 18.84
N ARG A 597 15.67 64.92 18.05
CA ARG A 597 14.84 66.12 18.08
C ARG A 597 13.37 65.76 17.95
N LEU A 598 12.53 66.51 18.66
CA LEU A 598 11.07 66.50 18.52
C LEU A 598 10.65 67.48 17.43
N LEU A 599 9.52 67.20 16.79
CA LEU A 599 8.87 68.14 15.89
C LEU A 599 7.71 68.83 16.60
N SER A 600 7.87 70.09 16.98
CA SER A 600 6.74 70.87 17.48
C SER A 600 5.84 71.28 16.32
N TRP A 601 4.54 71.30 16.59
CA TRP A 601 3.52 71.61 15.61
C TRP A 601 2.45 72.52 16.22
N ARG A 602 1.96 73.46 15.41
CA ARG A 602 0.83 74.34 15.76
C ARG A 602 -0.17 74.35 14.61
N VAL A 603 -1.46 74.24 14.92
CA VAL A 603 -2.54 74.49 13.95
C VAL A 603 -3.40 75.63 14.50
N ALA A 604 -3.40 76.75 13.80
CA ALA A 604 -4.26 77.88 14.14
C ALA A 604 -5.74 77.56 13.85
N LYS A 605 -6.65 78.18 14.61
CA LYS A 605 -8.09 78.10 14.35
C LYS A 605 -8.41 78.53 12.92
N LYS A 606 -9.32 77.82 12.24
CA LYS A 606 -9.67 77.96 10.82
C LYS A 606 -8.52 77.73 9.82
N SER A 607 -7.37 77.21 10.25
CA SER A 607 -6.29 76.80 9.34
C SER A 607 -6.36 75.33 8.98
N LYS A 608 -6.05 75.00 7.72
CA LYS A 608 -5.82 73.61 7.25
C LYS A 608 -4.35 73.20 7.30
N ARG A 609 -3.44 74.13 7.61
CA ARG A 609 -1.99 73.92 7.50
C ARG A 609 -1.30 74.03 8.85
N PRO A 610 -0.70 72.95 9.35
CA PRO A 610 0.15 73.01 10.52
C PRO A 610 1.47 73.73 10.22
N THR A 611 1.96 74.52 11.17
CA THR A 611 3.33 75.04 11.19
C THR A 611 4.22 74.11 12.01
N TRP A 612 5.46 73.90 11.57
CA TRP A 612 6.37 72.88 12.10
C TRP A 612 7.74 73.48 12.44
N SER A 613 8.29 73.12 13.60
CA SER A 613 9.66 73.47 13.99
C SER A 613 10.34 72.33 14.75
N TRP A 614 11.64 72.15 14.56
CA TRP A 614 12.42 71.14 15.26
C TRP A 614 12.92 71.67 16.61
N VAL A 615 12.75 70.89 17.67
CA VAL A 615 13.17 71.22 19.04
C VAL A 615 14.03 70.08 19.59
N PRO A 616 15.10 70.32 20.36
CA PRO A 616 15.89 69.24 20.97
C PRO A 616 15.03 68.27 21.81
N ASP A 617 15.28 66.96 21.74
CA ASP A 617 14.63 65.97 22.61
C ASP A 617 15.62 65.53 23.71
N PRO A 618 15.48 66.02 24.96
CA PRO A 618 16.36 65.63 26.05
C PRO A 618 16.22 64.15 26.43
N ASN A 619 15.13 63.50 26.00
CA ASN A 619 14.78 62.12 26.34
C ASN A 619 15.02 61.12 25.18
N ALA A 620 15.70 61.51 24.11
CA ALA A 620 15.96 60.62 22.97
C ALA A 620 16.95 59.51 23.35
N LYS A 621 16.56 58.24 23.12
CA LYS A 621 17.44 57.07 23.34
C LYS A 621 17.85 56.46 22.00
N GLY A 622 19.15 56.38 21.69
CA GLY A 622 19.62 55.69 20.49
C GLY A 622 20.87 56.25 19.82
N THR A 623 21.21 55.69 18.67
CA THR A 623 22.42 56.02 17.89
C THR A 623 22.25 57.35 17.13
N ALA A 624 23.33 58.13 16.99
CA ALA A 624 23.33 59.38 16.23
C ALA A 624 22.84 59.18 14.78
N VAL A 625 21.86 59.99 14.39
CA VAL A 625 21.23 59.96 13.06
C VAL A 625 21.95 60.98 12.15
N PRO A 626 22.28 60.64 10.87
CA PRO A 626 23.03 61.53 9.98
C PRO A 626 22.42 62.93 9.79
N LYS A 627 23.27 63.97 9.65
CA LYS A 627 22.85 65.35 9.33
C LYS A 627 22.04 65.36 8.00
N GLY A 628 20.92 66.08 7.96
CA GLY A 628 20.09 66.30 6.76
C GLY A 628 18.76 65.52 6.70
N ILE A 629 18.54 64.55 7.59
CA ILE A 629 17.28 63.77 7.65
C ILE A 629 16.09 64.64 8.05
N GLU A 630 16.31 65.57 8.99
CA GLU A 630 15.31 66.52 9.48
C GLU A 630 14.71 67.38 8.36
N ALA A 631 15.53 67.82 7.41
CA ALA A 631 15.08 68.61 6.26
C ALA A 631 14.21 67.76 5.30
N CYS A 632 14.60 66.49 5.07
CA CYS A 632 13.84 65.58 4.22
C CYS A 632 12.46 65.24 4.81
N VAL A 633 12.41 64.93 6.12
CA VAL A 633 11.16 64.64 6.84
C VAL A 633 10.23 65.86 6.86
N LEU A 634 10.78 67.04 7.18
CA LEU A 634 10.03 68.30 7.20
C LEU A 634 9.47 68.66 5.82
N ALA A 635 10.23 68.42 4.75
CA ALA A 635 9.78 68.64 3.37
C ALA A 635 8.62 67.70 2.96
N ARG A 636 8.49 66.51 3.56
CA ARG A 636 7.33 65.62 3.33
C ARG A 636 6.10 66.10 4.09
N LEU A 637 6.27 66.55 5.32
CA LEU A 637 5.19 67.07 6.17
C LEU A 637 4.58 68.36 5.62
N ARG A 638 5.42 69.31 5.16
CA ARG A 638 4.95 70.59 4.58
C ARG A 638 4.09 70.44 3.31
N LYS A 639 4.15 69.28 2.65
CA LYS A 639 3.32 68.97 1.46
C LYS A 639 1.91 68.50 1.81
N LEU A 640 1.64 68.21 3.08
CA LEU A 640 0.35 67.71 3.54
C LEU A 640 -0.37 68.80 4.35
N GLY A 641 -1.69 68.78 4.28
CA GLY A 641 -2.59 69.61 5.06
C GLY A 641 -3.75 68.77 5.57
N LEU A 642 -4.53 69.33 6.50
CA LEU A 642 -5.76 68.74 7.00
C LEU A 642 -6.82 68.76 5.90
N ASP A 643 -7.68 67.76 5.88
CA ASP A 643 -8.82 67.70 4.95
C ASP A 643 -9.78 68.88 5.25
N ASP A 644 -10.03 69.14 6.55
CA ASP A 644 -10.87 70.23 7.06
C ASP A 644 -10.07 71.24 7.89
N ALA A 645 -10.60 72.46 8.02
CA ALA A 645 -9.95 73.50 8.82
C ALA A 645 -10.12 73.21 10.32
N SER A 646 -9.07 73.41 11.11
CA SER A 646 -9.12 73.19 12.56
C SER A 646 -10.17 74.09 13.21
N ASP A 647 -11.01 73.52 14.07
CA ASP A 647 -12.07 74.22 14.82
C ASP A 647 -11.53 74.98 16.04
N GLN A 648 -10.37 74.56 16.54
CA GLN A 648 -9.67 75.14 17.68
C GLN A 648 -8.19 75.36 17.37
N GLU A 649 -7.52 76.18 18.19
CA GLU A 649 -6.07 76.30 18.15
C GLU A 649 -5.45 75.14 18.93
N THR A 650 -4.51 74.44 18.29
CA THR A 650 -3.83 73.29 18.88
C THR A 650 -2.32 73.42 18.76
N LEU A 651 -1.63 72.99 19.81
CA LEU A 651 -0.17 73.00 19.89
C LEU A 651 0.30 71.67 20.49
N GLY A 652 1.38 71.11 19.96
CA GLY A 652 1.93 69.87 20.48
C GLY A 652 3.29 69.51 19.93
N VAL A 653 3.71 68.27 20.17
CA VAL A 653 4.95 67.70 19.67
C VAL A 653 4.71 66.33 19.03
N VAL A 654 5.55 65.97 18.06
CA VAL A 654 5.65 64.62 17.50
C VAL A 654 7.05 64.08 17.80
N ARG A 655 7.10 62.96 18.50
CA ARG A 655 8.31 62.15 18.67
C ARG A 655 8.31 61.05 17.62
N TYR A 656 9.44 60.82 16.95
CA TYR A 656 9.58 59.73 16.00
C TYR A 656 10.55 58.67 16.50
N THR A 657 10.08 57.44 16.57
CA THR A 657 10.92 56.27 16.86
C THR A 657 11.22 55.54 15.55
N LEU A 658 12.50 55.24 15.31
CA LEU A 658 12.97 54.46 14.19
C LEU A 658 13.05 52.99 14.57
N SER A 659 12.40 52.16 13.76
CA SER A 659 12.49 50.71 13.85
C SER A 659 13.11 50.16 12.56
N ALA A 660 14.32 49.61 12.64
CA ALA A 660 14.91 48.88 11.53
C ALA A 660 13.97 47.74 11.10
N PRO A 661 13.81 47.49 9.79
CA PRO A 661 12.96 46.40 9.33
C PRO A 661 13.45 45.09 9.95
N SER A 662 12.52 44.23 10.38
CA SER A 662 12.83 42.90 10.88
C SER A 662 13.57 42.12 9.79
N GLY A 663 14.91 42.17 9.80
CA GLY A 663 15.71 41.30 8.96
C GLY A 663 15.41 39.86 9.33
N PRO A 664 15.65 38.87 8.44
CA PRO A 664 15.83 37.51 8.91
C PRO A 664 16.96 37.56 9.94
N GLY A 665 16.57 37.45 11.21
CA GLY A 665 17.36 37.98 12.31
C GLY A 665 18.70 37.28 12.45
N ARG A 666 19.58 37.90 13.26
CA ARG A 666 20.72 37.26 13.93
C ARG A 666 20.41 35.88 14.56
N ARG A 667 19.13 35.48 14.67
CA ARG A 667 18.65 34.16 15.11
C ARG A 667 18.95 33.01 14.13
N ASP A 668 19.32 33.29 12.88
CA ASP A 668 19.47 32.25 11.83
C ASP A 668 20.91 31.80 11.56
N LYS A 669 21.92 32.24 12.33
CA LYS A 669 23.28 31.68 12.17
C LYS A 669 23.24 30.20 12.56
N PRO A 670 23.55 29.26 11.63
CA PRO A 670 23.57 27.84 11.94
C PRO A 670 24.55 27.59 13.08
N ARG A 671 24.08 27.01 14.19
CA ARG A 671 24.93 26.67 15.33
C ARG A 671 25.27 25.18 15.30
N PRO A 672 26.49 24.78 15.72
CA PRO A 672 26.79 23.38 15.99
C PRO A 672 25.76 22.80 16.96
N THR A 673 25.38 21.54 16.74
CA THR A 673 24.54 20.79 17.68
C THR A 673 25.41 19.81 18.44
N ILE A 674 25.08 19.58 19.72
CA ILE A 674 25.81 18.64 20.57
C ILE A 674 24.96 17.38 20.73
N MET A 675 25.58 16.22 20.52
CA MET A 675 24.99 14.92 20.80
C MET A 675 25.86 14.17 21.80
N LYS A 676 25.26 13.78 22.94
CA LYS A 676 25.93 12.87 23.88
C LYS A 676 26.02 11.48 23.26
N GLY A 677 27.23 10.93 23.11
CA GLY A 677 27.45 9.65 22.45
C GLY A 677 28.92 9.34 22.20
N TYR A 678 29.20 8.68 21.09
CA TYR A 678 30.54 8.22 20.70
C TYR A 678 30.82 8.57 19.24
N GLU A 679 32.02 9.06 18.95
CA GLU A 679 32.52 9.28 17.59
C GLU A 679 33.75 8.39 17.32
N LEU A 680 33.60 7.39 16.47
CA LEU A 680 34.66 6.46 16.07
C LEU A 680 35.21 6.86 14.70
N LEU A 681 36.52 6.90 14.55
CA LEU A 681 37.21 7.06 13.27
C LEU A 681 37.50 5.68 12.69
N VAL A 682 36.95 5.38 11.52
CA VAL A 682 37.18 4.12 10.79
C VAL A 682 38.02 4.44 9.58
N SER A 683 39.18 3.79 9.46
CA SER A 683 40.10 3.91 8.32
C SER A 683 40.18 2.58 7.57
N ALA A 684 40.20 2.61 6.25
CA ALA A 684 40.35 1.42 5.39
C ALA A 684 41.67 1.49 4.61
N LEU A 685 42.38 0.36 4.56
CA LEU A 685 43.67 0.20 3.88
C LEU A 685 43.53 -0.80 2.72
N GLY A 686 44.03 -0.42 1.55
CA GLY A 686 44.07 -1.25 0.35
C GLY A 686 45.02 -2.44 0.52
N LYS A 687 44.96 -3.37 -0.44
CA LYS A 687 45.83 -4.56 -0.45
C LYS A 687 47.31 -4.20 -0.57
N ASP A 688 47.60 -3.06 -1.19
CA ASP A 688 48.91 -2.44 -1.36
C ASP A 688 49.35 -1.60 -0.14
N GLY A 689 48.57 -1.60 0.95
CA GLY A 689 48.83 -0.81 2.14
C GLY A 689 48.44 0.67 2.03
N LYS A 690 47.99 1.15 0.86
CA LYS A 690 47.59 2.55 0.67
C LYS A 690 46.25 2.84 1.34
N ALA A 691 46.07 4.05 1.87
CA ALA A 691 44.81 4.45 2.47
C ALA A 691 43.70 4.58 1.41
N LEU A 692 42.64 3.77 1.53
CA LEU A 692 41.43 3.88 0.70
C LEU A 692 40.53 5.03 1.16
N GLY A 693 40.59 5.37 2.45
CA GLY A 693 39.85 6.48 3.03
C GLY A 693 39.56 6.29 4.51
N GLN A 694 38.97 7.32 5.11
CA GLN A 694 38.50 7.31 6.49
C GLN A 694 37.15 8.00 6.60
N THR A 695 36.36 7.62 7.59
CA THR A 695 35.07 8.27 7.91
C THR A 695 34.77 8.20 9.40
N LYS A 696 33.94 9.12 9.87
CA LYS A 696 33.51 9.20 11.27
C LYS A 696 32.16 8.50 11.46
N LEU A 697 32.13 7.47 12.29
CA LEU A 697 30.94 6.77 12.73
C LEU A 697 30.47 7.34 14.08
N ARG A 698 29.23 7.82 14.12
CA ARG A 698 28.63 8.35 15.36
C ARG A 698 27.60 7.38 15.92
N MET A 699 27.67 7.07 17.20
CA MET A 699 26.76 6.15 17.89
C MET A 699 26.22 6.75 19.19
N LYS A 700 24.97 6.43 19.53
CA LYS A 700 24.34 6.86 20.79
C LYS A 700 24.71 5.92 21.95
N PRO A 701 24.55 6.37 23.21
CA PRO A 701 24.66 5.50 24.37
C PRO A 701 23.56 4.44 24.40
N GLY A 702 23.95 3.19 24.61
CA GLY A 702 23.06 2.04 24.80
C GLY A 702 22.91 1.65 26.28
N ARG A 703 22.07 0.64 26.53
CA ARG A 703 21.85 0.08 27.87
C ARG A 703 22.00 -1.44 27.87
N ILE A 704 22.47 -2.00 28.98
CA ILE A 704 22.57 -3.45 29.16
C ILE A 704 21.16 -4.01 29.40
N PRO A 705 20.67 -4.97 28.58
CA PRO A 705 19.36 -5.58 28.79
C PRO A 705 19.35 -6.42 30.07
N ARG A 706 18.17 -6.57 30.71
CA ARG A 706 18.01 -7.45 31.90
C ARG A 706 18.50 -8.87 31.61
N ILE A 707 18.18 -9.41 30.44
CA ILE A 707 18.65 -10.73 30.01
C ILE A 707 18.80 -10.71 28.49
N SER A 708 19.81 -11.42 27.98
CA SER A 708 20.00 -11.63 26.55
C SER A 708 20.27 -13.11 26.27
N MET A 709 20.01 -13.53 25.03
CA MET A 709 20.28 -14.89 24.58
C MET A 709 21.17 -14.83 23.34
N ARG A 710 22.15 -15.73 23.27
CA ARG A 710 23.07 -15.86 22.15
C ARG A 710 23.18 -17.32 21.73
N ALA A 711 23.28 -17.58 20.42
CA ALA A 711 23.64 -18.88 19.88
C ALA A 711 24.94 -18.76 19.06
N GLU A 712 25.83 -19.75 19.16
CA GLU A 712 27.09 -19.84 18.42
C GLU A 712 27.34 -21.30 17.96
N PRO A 713 27.67 -21.53 16.67
CA PRO A 713 27.70 -20.55 15.59
C PRO A 713 26.27 -20.15 15.15
N VAL A 714 26.14 -18.96 14.57
CA VAL A 714 24.87 -18.46 14.02
C VAL A 714 24.56 -19.08 12.65
N LEU A 715 25.62 -19.46 11.93
CA LEU A 715 25.57 -20.33 10.76
C LEU A 715 26.06 -21.72 11.16
N ALA A 716 25.15 -22.70 11.21
CA ALA A 716 25.48 -24.08 11.54
C ALA A 716 25.38 -24.97 10.29
N GLN A 717 25.98 -26.15 10.37
CA GLN A 717 25.79 -27.24 9.42
C GLN A 717 24.91 -28.31 10.06
N ALA A 718 24.25 -29.12 9.23
CA ALA A 718 23.52 -30.28 9.71
C ALA A 718 24.50 -31.24 10.44
N GLY A 719 24.11 -31.78 11.59
CA GLY A 719 25.02 -32.54 12.45
C GLY A 719 25.96 -31.71 13.33
N GLY A 720 26.06 -30.38 13.12
CA GLY A 720 26.91 -29.49 13.89
C GLY A 720 26.35 -29.17 15.29
N LYS A 721 27.26 -28.85 16.23
CA LYS A 721 26.92 -28.46 17.61
C LYS A 721 26.73 -26.95 17.73
N VAL A 722 25.60 -26.53 18.30
CA VAL A 722 25.26 -25.14 18.63
C VAL A 722 25.29 -24.95 20.13
N THR A 723 26.04 -23.94 20.60
CA THR A 723 26.05 -23.50 21.98
C THR A 723 25.14 -22.29 22.17
N VAL A 724 24.16 -22.40 23.05
CA VAL A 724 23.21 -21.32 23.38
C VAL A 724 23.48 -20.82 24.79
N ARG A 725 23.69 -19.51 24.95
CA ARG A 725 24.01 -18.88 26.24
C ARG A 725 22.95 -17.84 26.61
N LEU A 726 22.43 -17.94 27.83
CA LEU A 726 21.62 -16.91 28.48
C LEU A 726 22.52 -16.05 29.35
N LEU A 727 22.62 -14.76 29.01
CA LEU A 727 23.49 -13.81 29.69
C LEU A 727 22.63 -12.91 30.57
N ARG A 728 22.95 -12.88 31.88
CA ARG A 728 22.28 -12.03 32.88
C ARG A 728 22.86 -10.62 32.81
N GLY A 729 21.98 -9.63 32.73
CA GLY A 729 22.35 -8.24 32.95
C GLY A 729 22.24 -7.86 34.44
N PRO A 730 22.77 -6.69 34.85
CA PRO A 730 22.78 -6.24 36.24
C PRO A 730 21.38 -6.14 36.89
N ARG A 731 20.34 -5.96 36.08
CA ARG A 731 18.93 -5.82 36.50
C ARG A 731 18.14 -7.15 36.49
N PHE A 732 18.81 -8.28 36.32
CA PHE A 732 18.18 -9.60 36.38
C PHE A 732 18.10 -10.10 37.82
N ARG A 733 16.90 -10.50 38.27
CA ARG A 733 16.67 -10.98 39.64
C ARG A 733 16.14 -12.42 39.71
N ALA A 734 15.70 -13.00 38.60
CA ALA A 734 15.14 -14.36 38.54
C ALA A 734 16.24 -15.43 38.43
N GLN A 735 15.88 -16.71 38.56
CA GLN A 735 16.78 -17.82 38.22
C GLN A 735 16.80 -18.07 36.71
N LEU A 736 17.94 -18.53 36.20
CA LEU A 736 18.02 -19.00 34.80
C LEU A 736 17.30 -20.35 34.69
N PRO A 737 16.53 -20.58 33.61
CA PRO A 737 15.84 -21.84 33.43
C PRO A 737 16.85 -22.99 33.33
N ARG A 738 16.38 -24.23 33.56
CA ARG A 738 17.14 -25.45 33.29
C ARG A 738 16.75 -26.11 31.96
N GLN A 739 15.75 -25.55 31.29
CA GLN A 739 15.20 -26.04 30.03
C GLN A 739 14.97 -24.87 29.09
N ILE A 740 15.23 -25.06 27.79
CA ILE A 740 14.89 -24.10 26.74
C ILE A 740 14.18 -24.81 25.61
N HIS A 741 13.46 -24.06 24.79
CA HIS A 741 12.77 -24.61 23.63
C HIS A 741 13.56 -24.37 22.36
N VAL A 742 13.62 -25.38 21.50
CA VAL A 742 14.04 -25.27 20.11
C VAL A 742 12.78 -25.30 19.26
N VAL A 743 12.60 -24.29 18.43
CA VAL A 743 11.54 -24.23 17.44
C VAL A 743 12.16 -24.35 16.06
N HIS A 744 11.76 -25.37 15.32
CA HIS A 744 12.18 -25.60 13.94
C HIS A 744 10.93 -25.79 13.09
N PHE A 745 10.67 -24.86 12.17
CA PHE A 745 9.52 -24.91 11.28
C PHE A 745 8.13 -25.09 11.94
N GLY A 746 7.99 -24.73 13.22
CA GLY A 746 6.76 -24.90 14.01
C GLY A 746 6.79 -26.09 14.97
N GLU A 747 7.68 -27.05 14.77
CA GLU A 747 7.95 -28.14 15.70
C GLU A 747 8.72 -27.59 16.91
N ARG A 748 8.26 -27.93 18.12
CA ARG A 748 8.83 -27.44 19.38
C ARG A 748 9.44 -28.61 20.15
N THR A 749 10.76 -28.61 20.29
CA THR A 749 11.53 -29.58 21.08
C THR A 749 12.08 -28.91 22.33
N VAL A 750 12.25 -29.66 23.42
CA VAL A 750 12.82 -29.15 24.68
C VAL A 750 14.26 -29.63 24.82
N ILE A 751 15.18 -28.70 25.09
CA ILE A 751 16.54 -29.01 25.55
C ILE A 751 16.54 -28.92 27.07
N LYS A 752 16.95 -29.98 27.76
CA LYS A 752 17.12 -30.01 29.22
C LYS A 752 18.61 -30.02 29.56
N LEU A 753 19.01 -29.21 30.55
CA LEU A 753 20.36 -29.26 31.10
C LEU A 753 20.51 -30.44 32.07
N PRO A 754 21.67 -31.12 32.08
CA PRO A 754 22.00 -32.09 33.11
C PRO A 754 21.86 -31.50 34.52
N LYS A 755 21.51 -32.33 35.52
CA LYS A 755 21.31 -31.89 36.92
C LYS A 755 22.55 -31.20 37.52
N LYS A 756 23.76 -31.57 37.07
CA LYS A 756 25.03 -30.98 37.53
C LYS A 756 25.55 -29.83 36.65
N ALA A 757 24.91 -29.52 35.52
CA ALA A 757 25.38 -28.47 34.61
C ALA A 757 24.97 -27.06 35.09
N LYS A 758 25.88 -26.09 34.90
CA LYS A 758 25.63 -24.67 35.22
C LYS A 758 24.50 -24.12 34.37
N ALA A 759 23.46 -23.58 35.01
CA ALA A 759 22.33 -22.96 34.32
C ALA A 759 22.81 -21.79 33.44
N GLY A 760 22.29 -21.72 32.21
CA GLY A 760 22.56 -20.62 31.29
C GLY A 760 23.46 -20.93 30.09
N THR A 761 24.05 -22.12 29.98
CA THR A 761 24.73 -22.56 28.75
C THR A 761 24.21 -23.93 28.32
N TYR A 762 23.68 -24.01 27.11
CA TYR A 762 23.01 -25.18 26.53
C TYR A 762 23.75 -25.61 25.28
N SER A 763 23.81 -26.91 25.06
CA SER A 763 24.36 -27.50 23.84
C SER A 763 23.25 -28.21 23.08
N TYR A 764 23.19 -28.02 21.77
CA TYR A 764 22.25 -28.68 20.89
C TYR A 764 22.93 -29.11 19.59
N THR A 765 22.79 -30.37 19.23
CA THR A 765 23.28 -30.89 17.94
C THR A 765 22.16 -30.78 16.92
N ILE A 766 22.41 -30.09 15.81
CA ILE A 766 21.46 -29.99 14.71
C ILE A 766 21.25 -31.40 14.13
N PRO A 767 20.02 -31.93 14.04
CA PRO A 767 19.80 -33.26 13.46
C PRO A 767 20.28 -33.34 12.01
N LYS A 768 20.85 -34.48 11.61
CA LYS A 768 21.27 -34.71 10.21
C LYS A 768 20.07 -34.52 9.26
N GLY A 769 20.31 -33.92 8.08
CA GLY A 769 19.29 -33.66 7.07
C GLY A 769 18.31 -32.51 7.37
N LYS A 770 18.31 -31.92 8.57
CA LYS A 770 17.50 -30.73 8.87
C LYS A 770 18.23 -29.46 8.42
N LYS A 771 17.52 -28.56 7.73
CA LYS A 771 18.05 -27.30 7.18
C LYS A 771 17.12 -26.12 7.43
N GLY A 772 17.63 -24.89 7.33
CA GLY A 772 16.84 -23.67 7.55
C GLY A 772 16.94 -23.14 8.98
N TRP A 773 15.89 -22.49 9.46
CA TRP A 773 15.94 -21.71 10.69
C TRP A 773 15.65 -22.56 11.94
N PHE A 774 16.48 -22.35 12.96
CA PHE A 774 16.30 -22.85 14.32
C PHE A 774 16.19 -21.67 15.27
N ALA A 775 15.13 -21.65 16.08
CA ALA A 775 14.91 -20.65 17.10
C ALA A 775 15.05 -21.28 18.49
N PHE A 776 15.91 -20.70 19.31
CA PHE A 776 16.08 -21.07 20.72
C PHE A 776 15.36 -20.06 21.58
N GLU A 777 14.44 -20.49 22.45
CA GLU A 777 13.52 -19.60 23.17
C GLU A 777 13.49 -19.89 24.67
N ALA A 778 13.62 -18.84 25.49
CA ALA A 778 13.52 -18.88 26.95
C ALA A 778 13.36 -17.47 27.56
N LEU A 779 12.56 -17.32 28.61
CA LEU A 779 12.34 -16.04 29.33
C LEU A 779 12.01 -14.85 28.41
N GLY A 780 11.21 -15.09 27.36
CA GLY A 780 10.86 -14.09 26.35
C GLY A 780 12.03 -13.60 25.48
N LYS A 781 13.18 -14.27 25.55
CA LYS A 781 14.35 -14.05 24.68
C LYS A 781 14.47 -15.17 23.68
N ARG A 782 15.04 -14.82 22.53
CA ARG A 782 15.26 -15.74 21.42
C ARG A 782 16.63 -15.53 20.80
N ALA A 783 17.30 -16.63 20.48
CA ALA A 783 18.46 -16.66 19.59
C ALA A 783 18.13 -17.48 18.35
N LEU A 784 18.72 -17.12 17.21
CA LEU A 784 18.45 -17.76 15.93
C LEU A 784 19.73 -18.35 15.36
N VAL A 785 19.60 -19.51 14.74
CA VAL A 785 20.64 -20.17 13.96
C VAL A 785 20.06 -20.52 12.59
N PHE A 786 20.83 -20.28 11.55
CA PHE A 786 20.50 -20.71 10.19
C PHE A 786 21.41 -21.86 9.78
N VAL A 787 20.80 -22.96 9.37
CA VAL A 787 21.49 -24.15 8.85
C VAL A 787 21.44 -24.13 7.33
N ARG A 788 22.59 -23.99 6.69
CA ARG A 788 22.69 -24.00 5.22
C ARG A 788 22.34 -25.38 4.66
N SER A 789 21.79 -25.40 3.45
CA SER A 789 21.58 -26.65 2.70
C SER A 789 22.92 -27.08 2.11
N GLU A 790 23.27 -28.36 2.19
CA GLU A 790 24.41 -28.92 1.44
C GLU A 790 24.09 -29.07 -0.06
N ASP A 791 22.79 -29.00 -0.38
CA ASP A 791 22.17 -29.19 -1.70
C ASP A 791 21.76 -27.87 -2.38
N ASP A 792 22.55 -26.79 -2.28
CA ASP A 792 22.18 -25.52 -2.91
C ASP A 792 22.21 -25.65 -4.45
N LEU A 793 21.08 -25.35 -5.10
CA LEU A 793 20.97 -25.34 -6.56
C LEU A 793 21.65 -24.10 -7.14
N SER A 794 22.59 -24.30 -8.05
CA SER A 794 23.24 -23.27 -8.85
C SER A 794 22.94 -23.45 -10.33
N VAL A 795 22.84 -22.34 -11.06
CA VAL A 795 22.65 -22.29 -12.50
C VAL A 795 23.74 -21.41 -13.11
N GLU A 796 24.46 -21.94 -14.07
CA GLU A 796 25.49 -21.25 -14.83
C GLU A 796 25.02 -21.16 -16.28
N VAL A 797 25.04 -19.96 -16.86
CA VAL A 797 24.69 -19.70 -18.26
C VAL A 797 25.89 -19.10 -18.95
N LYS A 798 26.37 -19.75 -20.01
CA LYS A 798 27.49 -19.29 -20.82
C LYS A 798 27.10 -19.28 -22.29
N PRO A 799 27.44 -18.23 -23.05
CA PRO A 799 27.34 -18.32 -24.50
C PRO A 799 28.40 -19.30 -25.01
N GLN A 800 28.05 -20.08 -26.03
CA GLN A 800 29.01 -21.01 -26.64
C GLN A 800 30.20 -20.27 -27.27
N ARG A 801 29.95 -19.06 -27.80
CA ARG A 801 30.97 -18.15 -28.36
C ARG A 801 30.77 -16.74 -27.81
N PRO A 802 31.85 -15.94 -27.64
CA PRO A 802 31.74 -14.58 -27.09
C PRO A 802 31.10 -13.56 -28.04
N ARG A 803 31.06 -13.83 -29.36
CA ARG A 803 30.48 -12.96 -30.40
C ARG A 803 29.84 -13.79 -31.50
N TYR A 804 28.81 -13.23 -32.13
CA TYR A 804 28.06 -13.80 -33.26
C TYR A 804 27.86 -12.72 -34.32
N ALA A 805 27.97 -13.08 -35.60
CA ALA A 805 27.65 -12.21 -36.72
C ALA A 805 26.14 -12.22 -37.02
N PRO A 806 25.60 -11.21 -37.73
CA PRO A 806 24.22 -11.25 -38.21
C PRO A 806 23.95 -12.51 -39.06
N GLY A 807 22.88 -13.24 -38.73
CA GLY A 807 22.53 -14.53 -39.36
C GLY A 807 23.05 -15.76 -38.60
N ASP A 808 23.99 -15.60 -37.67
CA ASP A 808 24.48 -16.72 -36.85
C ASP A 808 23.42 -17.21 -35.86
N THR A 809 23.36 -18.53 -35.67
CA THR A 809 22.58 -19.12 -34.57
C THR A 809 23.36 -19.01 -33.26
N ALA A 810 22.92 -18.13 -32.36
CA ALA A 810 23.50 -18.03 -31.02
C ALA A 810 23.05 -19.18 -30.11
N LYS A 811 24.01 -19.88 -29.49
CA LYS A 811 23.73 -20.97 -28.52
C LYS A 811 24.17 -20.58 -27.11
N LEU A 812 23.29 -20.83 -26.13
CA LEU A 812 23.56 -20.70 -24.70
C LEU A 812 23.66 -22.09 -24.06
N VAL A 813 24.74 -22.33 -23.33
CA VAL A 813 24.95 -23.55 -22.55
C VAL A 813 24.52 -23.26 -21.11
N LEU A 814 23.59 -24.07 -20.61
CA LEU A 814 23.11 -24.01 -19.23
C LEU A 814 23.61 -25.23 -18.45
N GLN A 815 24.20 -24.99 -17.28
CA GLN A 815 24.64 -26.03 -16.37
C GLN A 815 24.00 -25.83 -15.01
N THR A 816 23.34 -26.86 -14.50
CA THR A 816 22.66 -26.87 -13.20
C THR A 816 23.38 -27.83 -12.25
N ARG A 817 23.71 -27.36 -11.05
CA ARG A 817 24.40 -28.18 -10.03
C ARG A 817 23.69 -28.08 -8.69
N LEU A 818 23.54 -29.19 -8.00
CA LEU A 818 23.12 -29.28 -6.60
C LEU A 818 24.38 -29.51 -5.77
N GLY A 819 24.84 -28.46 -5.09
CA GLY A 819 26.18 -28.42 -4.51
C GLY A 819 27.25 -28.57 -5.59
N LYS A 820 28.07 -29.63 -5.53
CA LYS A 820 29.11 -29.94 -6.53
C LYS A 820 28.66 -30.88 -7.64
N ARG A 821 27.47 -31.50 -7.53
CA ARG A 821 27.00 -32.53 -8.46
C ARG A 821 26.07 -31.93 -9.51
N GLY A 822 26.15 -32.40 -10.76
CA GLY A 822 25.16 -32.07 -11.78
C GLY A 822 23.78 -32.56 -11.33
N ALA A 823 22.75 -31.74 -11.53
CA ALA A 823 21.39 -32.08 -11.13
C ALA A 823 20.37 -31.56 -12.14
N GLN A 824 19.33 -32.37 -12.40
CA GLN A 824 18.20 -31.95 -13.21
C GLN A 824 17.42 -30.83 -12.49
N ALA A 825 17.11 -29.75 -13.20
CA ALA A 825 16.32 -28.65 -12.68
C ALA A 825 15.50 -28.00 -13.79
N ALA A 826 14.31 -27.51 -13.44
CA ALA A 826 13.54 -26.65 -14.33
C ALA A 826 14.22 -25.27 -14.45
N VAL A 827 14.60 -24.88 -15.66
CA VAL A 827 15.25 -23.58 -15.93
C VAL A 827 14.34 -22.71 -16.80
N GLY A 828 14.00 -21.53 -16.29
CA GLY A 828 13.28 -20.50 -17.04
C GLY A 828 14.24 -19.44 -17.58
N LEU A 829 14.22 -19.23 -18.90
CA LEU A 829 14.91 -18.12 -19.55
C LEU A 829 13.91 -17.02 -19.92
N PHE A 830 14.24 -15.79 -19.55
CA PHE A 830 13.44 -14.60 -19.84
C PHE A 830 14.30 -13.61 -20.59
N GLY A 831 13.88 -13.26 -21.80
CA GLY A 831 14.55 -12.29 -22.67
C GLY A 831 13.51 -11.41 -23.31
N VAL A 832 13.76 -10.11 -23.33
CA VAL A 832 12.88 -9.10 -23.92
C VAL A 832 13.77 -8.07 -24.59
N ASP A 833 13.27 -7.45 -25.66
CA ASP A 833 13.99 -6.42 -26.38
C ASP A 833 14.32 -5.23 -25.45
N GLU A 834 15.58 -4.78 -25.45
CA GLU A 834 16.04 -3.67 -24.61
C GLU A 834 15.26 -2.37 -24.91
N SER A 835 14.81 -2.16 -26.15
CA SER A 835 13.99 -1.01 -26.53
C SER A 835 12.61 -1.01 -25.85
N LEU A 836 12.04 -2.19 -25.55
CA LEU A 836 10.80 -2.30 -24.78
C LEU A 836 11.03 -1.92 -23.31
N ALA A 837 12.22 -2.21 -22.76
CA ALA A 837 12.60 -1.84 -21.39
C ALA A 837 12.65 -0.31 -21.19
N GLN A 838 12.87 0.45 -22.26
CA GLN A 838 12.84 1.92 -22.24
C GLN A 838 11.41 2.48 -22.10
N LEU A 839 10.40 1.70 -22.52
CA LEU A 839 8.99 2.08 -22.44
C LEU A 839 8.34 1.55 -21.15
N HIS A 840 8.69 0.34 -20.71
CA HIS A 840 8.14 -0.28 -19.51
C HIS A 840 9.20 -1.11 -18.77
N PRO A 841 9.30 -1.01 -17.42
CA PRO A 841 10.21 -1.84 -16.64
C PRO A 841 10.01 -3.34 -16.89
N LEU A 842 11.11 -4.06 -17.08
CA LEU A 842 11.12 -5.52 -17.22
C LEU A 842 11.23 -6.20 -15.83
N PRO A 843 10.69 -7.42 -15.66
CA PRO A 843 10.90 -8.21 -14.45
C PRO A 843 12.40 -8.46 -14.21
N GLY A 844 12.89 -8.14 -13.00
CA GLY A 844 14.28 -8.38 -12.62
C GLY A 844 14.55 -9.82 -12.15
N ALA A 845 15.80 -10.11 -11.76
CA ALA A 845 16.26 -11.42 -11.27
C ALA A 845 15.51 -11.97 -10.03
N ASP A 846 14.70 -11.13 -9.38
CA ASP A 846 13.88 -11.47 -8.21
C ASP A 846 12.38 -11.57 -8.55
N ALA A 847 11.98 -11.72 -9.82
CA ALA A 847 10.57 -11.85 -10.22
C ALA A 847 9.84 -12.95 -9.44
N LEU A 848 10.50 -14.10 -9.22
CA LEU A 848 9.97 -15.23 -8.45
C LEU A 848 10.04 -15.07 -6.92
N ARG A 849 10.49 -13.91 -6.41
CA ARG A 849 10.62 -13.67 -4.94
C ARG A 849 9.30 -13.88 -4.20
N SER A 850 8.17 -13.59 -4.85
CA SER A 850 6.82 -13.78 -4.27
C SER A 850 6.50 -15.24 -3.91
N LEU A 851 7.16 -16.23 -4.54
CA LEU A 851 7.04 -17.65 -4.19
C LEU A 851 7.82 -18.02 -2.92
N ARG A 852 8.76 -17.20 -2.44
CA ARG A 852 9.62 -17.52 -1.29
C ARG A 852 9.09 -16.96 0.02
N HIS A 853 9.31 -17.67 1.12
CA HIS A 853 8.76 -17.23 2.41
C HIS A 853 9.38 -15.91 2.83
N THR A 854 8.57 -14.87 3.00
CA THR A 854 9.06 -13.60 3.52
C THR A 854 9.44 -13.78 4.98
N ILE A 855 10.74 -13.68 5.27
CA ILE A 855 11.25 -13.66 6.63
C ILE A 855 11.09 -12.23 7.15
N ALA A 856 10.23 -12.02 8.14
CA ALA A 856 10.08 -10.68 8.72
C ALA A 856 11.35 -10.29 9.48
N MET A 857 11.87 -9.11 9.19
CA MET A 857 13.06 -8.54 9.84
C MET A 857 12.68 -7.24 10.53
N ARG A 858 13.37 -6.88 11.63
CA ARG A 858 13.24 -5.54 12.24
C ARG A 858 13.75 -4.42 11.31
N GLY A 859 14.50 -4.82 10.27
CA GLY A 859 15.06 -4.01 9.19
C GLY A 859 16.27 -4.74 8.62
N LYS A 860 16.63 -4.50 7.35
CA LYS A 860 17.81 -5.09 6.71
C LYS A 860 19.08 -4.76 7.51
N ALA A 861 19.97 -5.72 7.70
CA ALA A 861 21.28 -5.45 8.29
C ALA A 861 22.05 -4.50 7.36
N PHE A 862 22.52 -3.39 7.92
CA PHE A 862 23.17 -2.30 7.17
C PHE A 862 22.34 -1.75 6.00
N GLY A 863 21.00 -1.88 6.05
CA GLY A 863 20.10 -1.43 4.99
C GLY A 863 20.07 -2.27 3.71
N VAL A 864 20.98 -3.24 3.55
CA VAL A 864 21.13 -4.02 2.30
C VAL A 864 21.09 -5.53 2.50
N LEU A 865 21.61 -6.04 3.62
CA LEU A 865 21.69 -7.48 3.87
C LEU A 865 20.38 -7.98 4.47
N GLU A 866 19.76 -8.96 3.81
CA GLU A 866 18.47 -9.52 4.21
C GLU A 866 18.53 -11.04 4.39
N ALA A 867 17.69 -11.55 5.28
CA ALA A 867 17.62 -12.97 5.62
C ALA A 867 17.30 -13.85 4.41
N GLN A 868 16.56 -13.32 3.45
CA GLN A 868 16.29 -14.00 2.18
C GLN A 868 17.55 -14.16 1.34
N ALA A 869 18.40 -13.12 1.25
CA ALA A 869 19.67 -13.18 0.54
C ALA A 869 20.63 -14.18 1.22
N LEU A 870 20.61 -14.23 2.56
CA LEU A 870 21.36 -15.24 3.32
C LEU A 870 20.92 -16.67 2.98
N ALA A 871 19.61 -16.91 2.92
CA ALA A 871 19.06 -18.21 2.56
C ALA A 871 19.34 -18.64 1.11
N LEU A 872 19.76 -17.71 0.25
CA LEU A 872 20.11 -17.95 -1.15
C LEU A 872 21.63 -18.05 -1.38
N GLY A 873 22.43 -18.05 -0.31
CA GLY A 873 23.89 -17.99 -0.42
C GLY A 873 24.42 -16.67 -1.01
N ARG A 874 23.58 -15.64 -1.15
CA ARG A 874 23.99 -14.30 -1.62
C ARG A 874 24.74 -13.51 -0.55
N VAL A 875 24.55 -13.85 0.72
CA VAL A 875 25.40 -13.38 1.84
C VAL A 875 26.47 -14.45 2.08
N ARG A 876 27.70 -14.13 1.67
CA ARG A 876 28.85 -15.04 1.65
C ARG A 876 29.65 -14.94 2.94
N GLY A 877 29.84 -13.73 3.44
CA GLY A 877 30.62 -13.40 4.62
C GLY A 877 30.04 -13.92 5.92
N SER A 878 30.91 -14.47 6.77
CA SER A 878 30.50 -15.05 8.06
C SER A 878 29.99 -13.98 9.04
N PHE A 879 30.61 -12.80 9.08
CA PHE A 879 30.18 -11.70 9.95
C PHE A 879 28.93 -11.00 9.40
N ALA A 880 28.81 -10.88 8.08
CA ALA A 880 27.64 -10.39 7.39
C ALA A 880 26.42 -11.29 7.63
N ALA A 881 26.61 -12.60 7.60
CA ALA A 881 25.57 -13.56 7.94
C ALA A 881 25.16 -13.49 9.42
N GLU A 882 26.12 -13.41 10.35
CA GLU A 882 25.84 -13.20 11.77
C GLU A 882 25.00 -11.93 11.99
N ALA A 883 25.41 -10.80 11.41
CA ALA A 883 24.69 -9.52 11.51
C ALA A 883 23.26 -9.62 10.91
N THR A 884 23.11 -10.35 9.81
CA THR A 884 21.81 -10.56 9.14
C THR A 884 20.85 -11.37 10.02
N VAL A 885 21.32 -12.48 10.60
CA VAL A 885 20.50 -13.33 11.48
C VAL A 885 20.04 -12.58 12.73
N LEU A 886 20.90 -11.72 13.30
CA LEU A 886 20.55 -10.91 14.47
C LEU A 886 19.40 -9.90 14.19
N ARG A 887 19.11 -9.57 12.92
CA ARG A 887 17.99 -8.70 12.53
C ARG A 887 16.68 -9.43 12.25
N VAL A 888 16.68 -10.77 12.25
CA VAL A 888 15.48 -11.57 11.97
C VAL A 888 14.50 -11.51 13.14
N SER A 889 13.29 -11.04 12.85
CA SER A 889 12.25 -10.77 13.84
C SER A 889 11.23 -11.90 13.98
N THR A 890 11.04 -12.72 12.96
CA THR A 890 10.22 -13.93 13.03
C THR A 890 10.80 -14.98 12.11
N VAL A 891 10.88 -16.22 12.61
CA VAL A 891 11.16 -17.37 11.75
C VAL A 891 9.87 -17.76 11.03
N PRO A 892 9.92 -18.12 9.73
CA PRO A 892 8.74 -18.64 9.03
C PRO A 892 8.14 -19.83 9.78
N LYS A 893 6.85 -19.75 10.12
CA LYS A 893 6.08 -20.93 10.50
C LYS A 893 5.68 -21.64 9.20
N LEU A 894 5.94 -22.94 9.08
CA LEU A 894 5.31 -23.70 8.02
C LEU A 894 3.81 -23.67 8.31
N LYS A 895 3.02 -23.06 7.41
CA LYS A 895 1.57 -23.26 7.43
C LYS A 895 1.29 -24.75 7.19
N GLU A 896 0.16 -25.19 7.72
CA GLU A 896 -0.21 -26.59 7.97
C GLU A 896 0.16 -27.57 6.86
N LEU A 897 0.51 -28.79 7.29
CA LEU A 897 0.99 -29.92 6.50
C LEU A 897 -0.01 -30.38 5.41
N ASP A 898 -1.28 -30.00 5.53
CA ASP A 898 -2.35 -30.17 4.56
C ASP A 898 -3.54 -29.26 4.93
N VAL A 899 -4.55 -29.13 4.05
CA VAL A 899 -5.79 -28.43 4.40
C VAL A 899 -6.63 -29.27 5.36
N VAL A 900 -6.92 -28.69 6.53
CA VAL A 900 -7.89 -29.23 7.48
C VAL A 900 -9.27 -28.70 7.12
N ILE A 901 -10.19 -29.60 6.75
CA ILE A 901 -11.56 -29.27 6.35
C ILE A 901 -12.52 -29.58 7.48
N SER A 902 -13.35 -28.60 7.83
CA SER A 902 -14.61 -28.84 8.54
C SER A 902 -15.74 -28.35 7.65
N ALA A 903 -16.70 -29.22 7.36
CA ALA A 903 -17.78 -28.95 6.44
C ALA A 903 -19.06 -29.67 6.89
N GLU A 904 -20.20 -29.16 6.45
CA GLU A 904 -21.50 -29.78 6.66
C GLU A 904 -22.32 -29.77 5.37
N ALA A 905 -23.17 -30.76 5.20
CA ALA A 905 -24.09 -30.88 4.08
C ALA A 905 -25.40 -31.51 4.53
N GLN A 906 -26.48 -31.18 3.83
CA GLN A 906 -27.81 -31.75 4.07
C GLN A 906 -28.48 -32.06 2.74
N THR A 907 -29.22 -33.17 2.67
CA THR A 907 -30.09 -33.46 1.52
C THR A 907 -31.20 -32.40 1.43
N ARG A 908 -31.51 -31.96 0.21
CA ARG A 908 -32.61 -31.00 -0.02
C ARG A 908 -33.91 -31.74 -0.27
N PHE A 909 -34.97 -31.35 0.43
CA PHE A 909 -36.33 -31.79 0.17
C PHE A 909 -37.25 -30.57 0.28
N ASP A 910 -37.82 -30.15 -0.85
CA ASP A 910 -38.79 -29.07 -0.92
C ASP A 910 -40.19 -29.67 -1.22
N PRO A 911 -41.09 -29.70 -0.22
CA PRO A 911 -42.44 -30.22 -0.38
C PRO A 911 -43.33 -29.31 -1.22
N ASN A 912 -43.10 -27.99 -1.18
CA ASN A 912 -43.93 -26.99 -1.86
C ASN A 912 -43.65 -26.98 -3.36
N ALA A 913 -42.39 -27.05 -3.78
CA ALA A 913 -42.04 -27.16 -5.20
C ALA A 913 -42.77 -28.33 -5.90
N LYS A 914 -42.87 -29.50 -5.24
CA LYS A 914 -43.59 -30.67 -5.76
C LYS A 914 -45.11 -30.54 -5.69
N LEU A 915 -45.63 -29.84 -4.69
CA LEU A 915 -47.05 -29.55 -4.55
C LEU A 915 -47.53 -28.61 -5.67
N THR A 916 -46.80 -27.52 -5.90
CA THR A 916 -47.11 -26.48 -6.89
C THR A 916 -47.18 -27.03 -8.31
N ASP A 917 -46.18 -27.82 -8.72
CA ASP A 917 -46.15 -28.48 -10.04
C ASP A 917 -47.41 -29.34 -10.30
N ARG A 918 -47.81 -30.13 -9.28
CA ARG A 918 -48.99 -31.01 -9.36
C ARG A 918 -50.30 -30.24 -9.27
N PHE A 919 -50.34 -29.17 -8.48
CA PHE A 919 -51.50 -28.29 -8.35
C PHE A 919 -51.86 -27.66 -9.70
N TYR A 920 -50.91 -27.06 -10.42
CA TYR A 920 -51.19 -26.43 -11.71
C TYR A 920 -51.71 -27.41 -12.76
N THR A 921 -51.24 -28.67 -12.69
CA THR A 921 -51.78 -29.74 -13.53
C THR A 921 -53.27 -29.98 -13.28
N VAL A 922 -53.70 -30.00 -12.02
CA VAL A 922 -55.11 -30.19 -11.64
C VAL A 922 -55.93 -28.92 -11.90
N LEU A 923 -55.37 -27.73 -11.65
CA LEU A 923 -56.02 -26.46 -11.94
C LEU A 923 -56.37 -26.33 -13.43
N ALA A 924 -55.47 -26.71 -14.33
CA ALA A 924 -55.74 -26.72 -15.77
C ALA A 924 -56.88 -27.69 -16.17
N GLU A 925 -57.03 -28.82 -15.47
CA GLU A 925 -58.19 -29.70 -15.65
C GLU A 925 -59.46 -29.10 -15.03
N LEU A 926 -59.38 -28.46 -13.87
CA LEU A 926 -60.51 -27.77 -13.23
C LEU A 926 -61.12 -26.73 -14.17
N HIS A 927 -60.30 -25.91 -14.82
CA HIS A 927 -60.79 -24.95 -15.82
C HIS A 927 -61.51 -25.66 -16.96
N ARG A 928 -60.99 -26.78 -17.48
CA ARG A 928 -61.67 -27.55 -18.54
C ARG A 928 -63.03 -28.09 -18.09
N GLN A 929 -63.11 -28.63 -16.88
CA GLN A 929 -64.36 -29.11 -16.28
C GLN A 929 -65.36 -27.96 -16.09
N ALA A 930 -64.89 -26.79 -15.66
CA ALA A 930 -65.73 -25.59 -15.53
C ALA A 930 -66.26 -25.09 -16.89
N ARG A 931 -65.44 -25.07 -17.95
CA ARG A 931 -65.87 -24.71 -19.31
C ARG A 931 -66.90 -25.69 -19.87
N ALA A 932 -66.70 -26.99 -19.64
CA ALA A 932 -67.66 -28.01 -20.04
C ALA A 932 -69.00 -27.80 -19.34
N TRP A 933 -68.98 -27.53 -18.03
CA TRP A 933 -70.17 -27.19 -17.26
C TRP A 933 -70.86 -25.91 -17.77
N GLU A 934 -70.12 -24.83 -18.04
CA GLU A 934 -70.69 -23.57 -18.55
C GLU A 934 -71.45 -23.76 -19.87
N LYS A 935 -71.01 -24.69 -20.73
CA LYS A 935 -71.66 -25.03 -22.00
C LYS A 935 -72.93 -25.87 -21.81
N THR A 936 -72.94 -26.82 -20.87
CA THR A 936 -74.01 -27.82 -20.77
C THR A 936 -75.04 -27.53 -19.68
N ALA A 937 -74.75 -26.63 -18.74
CA ALA A 937 -75.61 -26.35 -17.60
C ALA A 937 -76.83 -25.45 -17.94
N PRO A 938 -78.02 -25.72 -17.37
CA PRO A 938 -79.21 -24.86 -17.53
C PRO A 938 -78.91 -23.40 -17.21
N LYS A 939 -79.41 -22.43 -17.98
CA LYS A 939 -79.05 -20.99 -17.90
C LYS A 939 -79.19 -20.37 -16.50
N ASN A 940 -80.10 -20.88 -15.68
CA ASN A 940 -80.36 -20.43 -14.31
C ASN A 940 -79.42 -21.05 -13.25
N GLN A 941 -78.63 -22.09 -13.56
CA GLN A 941 -77.73 -22.72 -12.60
C GLN A 941 -76.51 -21.82 -12.33
N LYS A 942 -76.27 -21.52 -11.05
CA LYS A 942 -75.14 -20.70 -10.56
C LYS A 942 -74.00 -21.57 -10.02
N MET A 943 -72.76 -21.08 -10.13
CA MET A 943 -71.56 -21.71 -9.58
C MET A 943 -71.47 -21.48 -8.08
N THR A 944 -71.99 -22.43 -7.30
CA THR A 944 -71.87 -22.43 -5.84
C THR A 944 -70.53 -23.04 -5.39
N PRO A 945 -70.03 -22.72 -4.18
CA PRO A 945 -68.85 -23.38 -3.60
C PRO A 945 -68.93 -24.92 -3.62
N LYS A 946 -70.12 -25.48 -3.36
CA LYS A 946 -70.37 -26.93 -3.39
C LYS A 946 -70.18 -27.51 -4.80
N LEU A 947 -70.65 -26.80 -5.83
CA LEU A 947 -70.47 -27.20 -7.22
C LEU A 947 -69.00 -27.10 -7.65
N MET A 948 -68.30 -26.04 -7.26
CA MET A 948 -66.87 -25.89 -7.53
C MET A 948 -66.03 -27.02 -6.91
N ALA A 949 -66.32 -27.39 -5.65
CA ALA A 949 -65.67 -28.54 -5.02
C ALA A 949 -65.95 -29.87 -5.75
N SER A 950 -67.16 -30.05 -6.30
CA SER A 950 -67.50 -31.21 -7.13
C SER A 950 -66.68 -31.25 -8.43
N LEU A 951 -66.53 -30.09 -9.10
CA LEU A 951 -65.68 -29.97 -10.29
C LEU A 951 -64.21 -30.21 -9.98
N TRP A 952 -63.71 -29.78 -8.82
CA TRP A 952 -62.36 -30.12 -8.35
C TRP A 952 -62.17 -31.62 -8.18
N LYS A 953 -63.15 -32.32 -7.58
CA LYS A 953 -63.11 -33.78 -7.47
C LYS A 953 -63.09 -34.44 -8.85
N LYS A 954 -63.94 -34.00 -9.79
CA LYS A 954 -63.92 -34.47 -11.19
C LYS A 954 -62.58 -34.23 -11.87
N ALA A 955 -61.96 -33.07 -11.63
CA ALA A 955 -60.65 -32.73 -12.19
C ALA A 955 -59.53 -33.63 -11.64
N LEU A 956 -59.57 -33.95 -10.35
CA LEU A 956 -58.64 -34.92 -9.75
C LEU A 956 -58.80 -36.31 -10.35
N ASP A 957 -60.05 -36.78 -10.48
CA ASP A 957 -60.34 -38.13 -10.98
C ASP A 957 -60.01 -38.24 -12.48
N ALA A 958 -60.24 -37.19 -13.28
CA ALA A 958 -59.82 -37.11 -14.69
C ALA A 958 -58.29 -37.07 -14.84
N CYS A 959 -57.57 -36.36 -13.96
CA CYS A 959 -56.12 -36.39 -13.93
C CYS A 959 -55.58 -37.78 -13.56
N LEU A 960 -56.21 -38.47 -12.59
CA LEU A 960 -55.87 -39.84 -12.21
C LEU A 960 -56.08 -40.83 -13.35
N ALA A 961 -57.22 -40.75 -14.05
CA ALA A 961 -57.51 -41.57 -15.22
C ALA A 961 -56.48 -41.41 -16.34
N ARG A 962 -55.84 -40.23 -16.42
CA ARG A 962 -54.74 -39.94 -17.36
C ARG A 962 -53.34 -40.21 -16.77
N HIS A 963 -53.25 -41.01 -15.71
CA HIS A 963 -52.01 -41.35 -15.00
C HIS A 963 -51.19 -40.15 -14.49
N LYS A 964 -51.82 -38.97 -14.30
CA LYS A 964 -51.17 -37.80 -13.72
C LYS A 964 -51.13 -37.89 -12.20
N LYS A 965 -50.06 -37.39 -11.59
CA LYS A 965 -49.86 -37.41 -10.11
C LYS A 965 -50.69 -36.32 -9.44
N VAL A 966 -51.70 -36.72 -8.67
CA VAL A 966 -52.59 -35.81 -7.91
C VAL A 966 -52.43 -35.94 -6.39
N VAL A 967 -51.23 -36.31 -5.95
CA VAL A 967 -50.88 -36.40 -4.53
C VAL A 967 -49.85 -35.35 -4.18
N ASP A 968 -49.73 -34.94 -2.92
CA ASP A 968 -48.70 -34.02 -2.44
C ASP A 968 -47.32 -34.71 -2.30
N ALA A 969 -46.32 -33.98 -1.80
CA ALA A 969 -44.97 -34.52 -1.58
C ALA A 969 -44.92 -35.71 -0.59
N PHE A 970 -45.95 -35.86 0.24
CA PHE A 970 -46.13 -36.92 1.24
C PHE A 970 -47.10 -38.01 0.75
N GLY A 971 -47.58 -37.96 -0.50
CA GLY A 971 -48.43 -39.01 -1.08
C GLY A 971 -49.90 -38.92 -0.69
N ARG A 972 -50.36 -37.79 -0.14
CA ARG A 972 -51.78 -37.55 0.17
C ARG A 972 -52.50 -36.96 -1.03
N LYS A 973 -53.73 -37.39 -1.34
CA LYS A 973 -54.54 -36.79 -2.43
C LYS A 973 -54.67 -35.28 -2.20
N LEU A 974 -54.50 -34.49 -3.26
CA LEU A 974 -54.69 -33.04 -3.19
C LEU A 974 -56.15 -32.74 -2.79
N ARG A 975 -56.32 -31.98 -1.71
CA ARG A 975 -57.63 -31.53 -1.23
C ARG A 975 -57.60 -30.03 -1.07
N LEU A 976 -58.70 -29.36 -1.37
CA LEU A 976 -58.75 -27.90 -1.38
C LEU A 976 -58.41 -27.32 0.01
N HIS A 977 -58.92 -27.92 1.08
CA HIS A 977 -58.64 -27.45 2.45
C HIS A 977 -57.20 -27.68 2.94
N ARG A 978 -56.39 -28.40 2.17
CA ARG A 978 -54.97 -28.66 2.47
C ARG A 978 -54.03 -27.83 1.60
N LEU A 979 -54.56 -27.07 0.64
CA LEU A 979 -53.74 -26.18 -0.18
C LEU A 979 -53.29 -24.96 0.63
N PRO A 980 -52.05 -24.48 0.41
CA PRO A 980 -51.62 -23.16 0.81
C PRO A 980 -52.62 -22.07 0.39
N GLY A 981 -52.75 -21.00 1.17
CA GLY A 981 -53.79 -19.98 0.95
C GLY A 981 -53.73 -19.30 -0.43
N ASP A 982 -52.54 -19.10 -0.96
CA ASP A 982 -52.27 -18.58 -2.30
C ASP A 982 -52.75 -19.55 -3.40
N LEU A 983 -52.42 -20.84 -3.29
CA LEU A 983 -52.89 -21.85 -4.24
C LEU A 983 -54.40 -22.07 -4.13
N LEU A 984 -54.97 -22.02 -2.92
CA LEU A 984 -56.40 -22.13 -2.70
C LEU A 984 -57.17 -20.99 -3.37
N ALA A 985 -56.64 -19.75 -3.32
CA ALA A 985 -57.26 -18.59 -3.94
C ALA A 985 -57.43 -18.74 -5.47
N LEU A 986 -56.51 -19.45 -6.13
CA LEU A 986 -56.59 -19.73 -7.58
C LEU A 986 -57.72 -20.69 -7.97
N THR A 987 -58.31 -21.39 -6.99
CA THR A 987 -59.47 -22.29 -7.21
C THR A 987 -60.81 -21.63 -6.88
N ASP A 988 -60.81 -20.34 -6.52
CA ASP A 988 -62.04 -19.60 -6.23
C ASP A 988 -62.94 -19.58 -7.47
N PRO A 989 -64.27 -19.80 -7.33
CA PRO A 989 -65.24 -19.70 -8.41
C PRO A 989 -65.05 -18.48 -9.34
N ARG A 990 -64.68 -17.33 -8.76
CA ARG A 990 -64.47 -16.07 -9.49
C ARG A 990 -63.21 -16.05 -10.36
N GLN A 991 -62.23 -16.90 -10.05
CA GLN A 991 -61.00 -17.07 -10.82
C GLN A 991 -61.17 -18.12 -11.93
N VAL A 992 -62.09 -19.07 -11.75
CA VAL A 992 -62.24 -20.24 -12.63
C VAL A 992 -63.35 -20.06 -13.68
N VAL A 993 -64.49 -19.47 -13.30
CA VAL A 993 -65.65 -19.21 -14.18
C VAL A 993 -65.38 -17.98 -15.05
N LEU A 994 -65.71 -18.04 -16.35
CA LEU A 994 -65.56 -16.89 -17.27
C LEU A 994 -66.88 -16.12 -17.41
N VAL A 995 -68.00 -16.84 -17.46
CA VAL A 995 -69.29 -16.21 -17.71
C VAL A 995 -69.81 -15.63 -16.39
N GLY A 996 -69.63 -14.32 -16.19
CA GLY A 996 -69.98 -13.64 -14.94
C GLY A 996 -71.44 -13.83 -14.49
N THR A 997 -72.37 -13.97 -15.44
CA THR A 997 -73.79 -14.25 -15.14
C THR A 997 -74.04 -15.63 -14.52
N ARG A 998 -73.04 -16.52 -14.51
CA ARG A 998 -73.07 -17.83 -13.85
C ARG A 998 -72.64 -17.77 -12.38
N LEU A 999 -72.20 -16.63 -11.86
CA LEU A 999 -71.86 -16.46 -10.44
C LEU A 999 -73.09 -16.00 -9.63
N PRO A 1000 -73.23 -16.44 -8.36
CA PRO A 1000 -74.29 -15.96 -7.47
C PRO A 1000 -74.01 -14.52 -6.99
N GLU A 1001 -75.07 -13.77 -6.69
CA GLU A 1001 -74.98 -12.41 -6.13
C GLU A 1001 -74.63 -12.42 -4.64
N ASP A 1002 -75.14 -13.40 -3.88
CA ASP A 1002 -74.72 -13.67 -2.50
C ASP A 1002 -73.43 -14.51 -2.47
N VAL A 1003 -72.34 -13.90 -1.98
CA VAL A 1003 -70.99 -14.45 -2.09
C VAL A 1003 -70.52 -15.01 -0.75
N GLU A 1004 -70.63 -16.32 -0.62
CA GLU A 1004 -69.96 -17.03 0.47
C GLU A 1004 -68.43 -17.03 0.27
N ASN A 1005 -67.67 -16.63 1.30
CA ASN A 1005 -66.20 -16.61 1.24
C ASN A 1005 -65.64 -18.02 0.99
N TRP A 1006 -64.99 -18.21 -0.17
CA TRP A 1006 -64.47 -19.50 -0.64
C TRP A 1006 -63.51 -20.17 0.35
N SER A 1007 -62.52 -19.45 0.86
CA SER A 1007 -61.53 -20.03 1.78
C SER A 1007 -62.16 -20.42 3.11
N ARG A 1008 -63.08 -19.60 3.64
CA ARG A 1008 -63.84 -19.92 4.87
C ARG A 1008 -64.76 -21.12 4.66
N TRP A 1009 -65.43 -21.23 3.51
CA TRP A 1009 -66.26 -22.38 3.17
C TRP A 1009 -65.44 -23.66 3.03
N VAL A 1010 -64.31 -23.61 2.32
CA VAL A 1010 -63.39 -24.75 2.16
C VAL A 1010 -62.84 -25.21 3.51
N GLN A 1011 -62.44 -24.30 4.40
CA GLN A 1011 -61.97 -24.68 5.74
C GLN A 1011 -63.06 -25.31 6.60
N ARG A 1012 -64.31 -24.83 6.47
CA ARG A 1012 -65.47 -25.34 7.19
C ARG A 1012 -65.94 -26.71 6.68
N ARG A 1013 -66.01 -26.89 5.36
CA ARG A 1013 -66.55 -28.11 4.71
C ARG A 1013 -65.50 -29.16 4.39
N ARG A 1014 -64.22 -28.80 4.43
CA ARG A 1014 -63.05 -29.65 4.16
C ARG A 1014 -63.15 -30.53 2.90
N PRO A 1015 -63.50 -29.95 1.74
CA PRO A 1015 -63.59 -30.66 0.45
C PRO A 1015 -62.23 -31.10 -0.09
#